data_AF-A0A956J348-F1
#
_entry.id   AF-A0A956J348-F1
#
_cell.length_a   1.000
_cell.length_b   1.000
_cell.length_c   1.000
_cell.angle_alpha   90.00
_cell.angle_beta   90.00
_cell.angle_gamma   90.00
#
_symmetry.space_group_name_H-M   'P 1'
#
loop_
_entity.id
_entity.type
_entity.pdbx_description
1 polymer ?
#
loop_
_entity_poly.entity_id
_entity_poly.type
_entity_poly.pdbx_seq_one_letter_code
_entity_poly.pdbx_strand_id
1 'polypeptide(L)'
;MAEGGEERAQAKGDAAEASVEQSGEAGGAGAPTASEASEIEEAPQTIDAEPLSDEAPPSIPSAAVLSDRSRPEPAKEHKLAVLPGHVIAQRYEVLNVLGEGGMGIVYRCRDQATGEDVAIKRVIPPEGKLADEYIAWFYKEARALAALNHPAIVRARDFGQLMDGSPYLGMELVAGASLHDLSQVRLSFPIIWMIVDQVLGALAHAHARGIVHGDLKPSNVLVEEVEASPPLVHILDFGLAWLKQDPHDERLDGEKAMEFAPHAGAGTPGYMAPEQIQHEMHHVCGATDLYSLGCILYKMLCGRSPFRGTSKELLKKHAFEPPPEPKLVIDAPKEVSDFVMRLLAKRPWDRYEYANEARMVWSQWRPSIDIPTDMWRFPELRSTSGKPITTRRSGGRGPTRELGRAPERAPGLLSIRPSPIVGREEIRTHLREICDQVVDGHGPPHRLVILVGSAGVGKSRIAEWLCEAVHEEGTMVPLKARYRTVRGPLDGMLGATITHFNFERTDRDTIERSLLSRWKVGKSDKNGRAWVAGAAEWIRPTPADTERPLGPSGVRFTLDTLEVRRLVIRYTLRRIARKRPLLFWLDDLHQASEATFDGFHKIHAEEPDQRIVMVATVRSEDVQIGAPAAERIRQLREAMDGEVIEVNAMDADTTQSLLRAALPLDDAAVAEAAKRSRGNPLFALQQLHAWALGGEMEFTKSGYRVSEQVLALRPKTTAELWDQRLYALPEEHRLGALAVATLGSDLRRDIIGPLLNDLGVPAAPAMTSMQNAEIILPRGAGRYSWPHALLQEHLLTRLRERGDARIVFETAARALGHHPQAGTRRIVRLRVHNLLEAGLPDAAAGLLFDFLGRAWNGAREPKATLADLDLLKNVTGRSLALKHRWRAEALRHVGQTEEASIHAEIARTSFEEAGDEINMAHCLRLLGHLASERGQSAEGLLLVQLARELFERQGSVLGQAQCEAVIGEIEYLLGNYERAREVVSQGEHHFHSVDQPLGRGQCLLLLSWVDHSEGHTERSRRLTLEARNEFERAGYRLGIAQADASLAHLEHRLMNFYSSEVGAVDALSAFEALGNVRGQAACERLLAMIGIDTDDLDMAEIHADLAERLFTKMSDPWGHLESKLLSCQVALARHDRDTAQRVLLEAEQIHVEEAEPRQHFLLTRAWLQLELGELDAAEDSVEAASEVFGERSRGGDHTPHLLGRISRLRWPAHVLGRIEAWRAQLVDRARRHVD
;
A
#
# COMPACT_ATOMS: atom_id res chain seq x y z
N MET A 1 35.77 -27.86 51.11
CA MET A 1 36.19 -27.61 52.51
C MET A 1 35.39 -26.43 53.03
N ALA A 2 34.67 -26.65 54.15
CA ALA A 2 33.83 -25.73 54.96
C ALA A 2 32.67 -25.03 54.22
N GLU A 3 31.39 -25.40 54.37
CA GLU A 3 30.44 -25.43 55.53
C GLU A 3 29.60 -24.15 55.72
N GLY A 4 28.27 -24.34 55.80
CA GLY A 4 27.25 -23.44 56.38
C GLY A 4 26.66 -22.39 55.42
N GLY A 5 25.36 -22.13 55.30
CA GLY A 5 24.21 -22.44 56.15
C GLY A 5 23.29 -21.20 56.26
N GLU A 6 22.14 -21.28 55.60
CA GLU A 6 20.80 -20.70 55.92
C GLU A 6 20.52 -19.23 56.35
N GLU A 7 19.44 -18.74 55.72
CA GLU A 7 18.27 -17.97 56.22
C GLU A 7 18.23 -16.42 56.42
N ARG A 8 17.34 -15.83 55.60
CA ARG A 8 16.20 -14.91 55.88
C ARG A 8 16.37 -13.51 56.51
N ALA A 9 15.72 -12.58 55.78
CA ALA A 9 14.78 -11.52 56.20
C ALA A 9 15.26 -10.05 56.35
N GLN A 10 14.74 -9.22 55.42
CA GLN A 10 13.96 -7.97 55.65
C GLN A 10 14.59 -6.77 56.39
N ALA A 11 14.72 -5.65 55.65
CA ALA A 11 14.19 -4.30 55.91
C ALA A 11 15.19 -3.13 55.72
N LYS A 12 14.74 -2.15 54.91
CA LYS A 12 14.88 -0.68 54.98
C LYS A 12 16.28 -0.04 55.14
N GLY A 13 16.54 0.95 54.28
CA GLY A 13 17.49 2.05 54.55
C GLY A 13 17.83 2.84 53.29
N ASP A 14 17.18 3.98 53.12
CA ASP A 14 17.45 5.00 52.09
C ASP A 14 18.76 5.79 52.35
N ALA A 15 19.25 6.37 51.24
CA ALA A 15 19.95 7.66 51.09
C ALA A 15 21.44 7.79 51.49
N ALA A 16 22.27 8.21 50.53
CA ALA A 16 22.72 9.62 50.45
C ALA A 16 23.60 9.87 49.21
N GLU A 17 23.21 10.87 48.41
CA GLU A 17 24.06 11.64 47.49
C GLU A 17 24.85 12.72 48.26
N ALA A 18 25.98 13.15 47.68
CA ALA A 18 26.61 14.46 47.90
C ALA A 18 27.11 14.95 46.52
N SER A 19 26.64 16.04 45.89
CA SER A 19 26.38 17.45 46.25
C SER A 19 27.53 18.41 45.86
N VAL A 20 27.14 19.67 45.55
CA VAL A 20 27.88 20.97 45.38
C VAL A 20 27.54 21.61 44.01
N GLU A 21 27.03 22.84 43.85
CA GLU A 21 26.67 23.96 44.76
C GLU A 21 25.80 25.02 44.01
N GLN A 22 24.83 25.60 44.75
CA GLN A 22 24.39 27.03 44.84
C GLN A 22 23.94 27.83 43.59
N SER A 23 22.92 28.71 43.62
CA SER A 23 22.03 29.34 44.63
C SER A 23 21.12 30.32 43.84
N GLY A 24 19.92 30.79 44.22
CA GLY A 24 19.08 30.75 45.42
C GLY A 24 17.71 31.36 45.03
N GLU A 25 16.60 30.85 45.57
CA GLU A 25 15.77 31.49 46.64
C GLU A 25 14.87 32.66 46.15
N ALA A 26 13.62 32.84 46.56
CA ALA A 26 12.75 32.20 47.56
C ALA A 26 11.29 32.48 47.15
N GLY A 27 10.34 31.55 47.31
CA GLY A 27 9.43 31.46 48.47
C GLY A 27 8.00 31.81 48.01
N GLY A 28 6.88 31.22 48.43
CA GLY A 28 6.49 30.16 49.36
C GLY A 28 4.96 30.10 49.22
N ALA A 29 4.39 28.93 48.89
CA ALA A 29 3.65 28.05 49.80
C ALA A 29 2.22 28.51 50.17
N GLY A 30 1.26 27.59 49.97
CA GLY A 30 0.12 27.41 50.89
C GLY A 30 -1.27 27.75 50.37
N ALA A 31 -2.01 26.73 49.93
CA ALA A 31 -3.48 26.72 49.98
C ALA A 31 -3.96 26.57 51.44
N PRO A 32 -5.21 26.99 51.77
CA PRO A 32 -6.21 25.96 52.07
C PRO A 32 -7.67 26.29 51.67
N THR A 33 -8.53 25.34 52.02
CA THR A 33 -9.92 24.99 51.70
C THR A 33 -11.07 25.86 52.26
N ALA A 34 -12.18 25.88 51.49
CA ALA A 34 -13.64 25.90 51.79
C ALA A 34 -14.22 26.43 53.14
N SER A 35 -15.20 27.37 53.07
CA SER A 35 -16.61 27.21 53.54
C SER A 35 -17.46 28.50 53.41
N GLU A 36 -18.66 28.36 52.82
CA GLU A 36 -19.99 28.98 53.03
C GLU A 36 -20.24 30.41 53.60
N ALA A 37 -21.18 31.09 52.91
CA ALA A 37 -22.36 31.85 53.40
C ALA A 37 -22.43 33.40 53.27
N SER A 38 -23.41 33.81 52.45
CA SER A 38 -24.37 34.94 52.50
C SER A 38 -23.95 36.42 52.31
N GLU A 39 -24.46 36.96 51.19
CA GLU A 39 -25.23 38.21 51.02
C GLU A 39 -24.67 39.56 51.47
N ILE A 40 -24.32 40.42 50.48
CA ILE A 40 -24.82 41.81 50.37
C ILE A 40 -24.96 42.16 48.86
N GLU A 41 -26.18 42.52 48.45
CA GLU A 41 -26.54 43.21 47.20
C GLU A 41 -26.16 44.71 47.28
N GLU A 42 -25.56 45.27 46.21
CA GLU A 42 -25.98 46.55 45.57
C GLU A 42 -25.05 46.94 44.38
N ALA A 43 -25.51 46.67 43.16
CA ALA A 43 -25.63 47.53 41.95
C ALA A 43 -24.45 48.43 41.43
N PRO A 44 -24.49 48.93 40.18
CA PRO A 44 -23.58 48.51 39.11
C PRO A 44 -22.63 49.62 38.63
N GLN A 45 -21.36 49.28 38.35
CA GLN A 45 -20.50 50.12 37.52
C GLN A 45 -20.44 49.52 36.11
N THR A 46 -21.17 50.19 35.22
CA THR A 46 -21.06 50.09 33.77
C THR A 46 -19.63 50.39 33.34
N ILE A 47 -18.92 49.36 32.86
CA ILE A 47 -17.76 49.54 32.00
C ILE A 47 -18.19 49.03 30.63
N ASP A 48 -18.35 49.98 29.70
CA ASP A 48 -18.60 49.74 28.30
C ASP A 48 -17.54 48.79 27.74
N ALA A 49 -17.92 47.53 27.50
CA ALA A 49 -17.11 46.60 26.74
C ALA A 49 -17.28 46.93 25.25
N GLU A 50 -16.25 47.51 24.66
CA GLU A 50 -16.13 47.61 23.21
C GLU A 50 -16.29 46.23 22.55
N PRO A 51 -17.06 46.11 21.45
CA PRO A 51 -17.17 44.86 20.71
C PRO A 51 -15.84 44.62 19.97
N LEU A 52 -15.01 43.73 20.51
CA LEU A 52 -13.87 43.17 19.77
C LEU A 52 -14.40 42.39 18.56
N SER A 53 -14.08 42.90 17.38
CA SER A 53 -14.54 42.44 16.08
C SER A 53 -13.95 41.07 15.70
N ASP A 54 -14.84 40.11 15.43
CA ASP A 54 -14.58 38.84 14.71
C ASP A 54 -14.18 39.13 13.24
N GLU A 55 -13.05 39.80 13.00
CA GLU A 55 -12.54 39.99 11.64
C GLU A 55 -11.73 38.77 11.18
N ALA A 56 -12.43 37.83 10.54
CA ALA A 56 -11.82 36.92 9.59
C ALA A 56 -11.37 37.72 8.34
N PRO A 57 -10.22 37.40 7.71
CA PRO A 57 -9.87 38.01 6.43
C PRO A 57 -10.95 37.67 5.38
N PRO A 58 -11.33 38.63 4.52
CA PRO A 58 -12.39 38.42 3.54
C PRO A 58 -11.97 37.39 2.48
N SER A 59 -12.83 36.38 2.29
CA SER A 59 -12.94 35.61 1.05
C SER A 59 -14.00 36.27 0.14
N ILE A 60 -14.02 35.89 -1.14
CA ILE A 60 -14.79 36.45 -2.27
C ILE A 60 -16.09 37.15 -1.82
N PRO A 61 -16.18 38.49 -1.91
CA PRO A 61 -17.40 39.22 -1.62
C PRO A 61 -18.51 38.89 -2.62
N SER A 62 -19.71 38.72 -2.07
CA SER A 62 -20.96 38.62 -2.83
C SER A 62 -21.19 39.88 -3.68
N ALA A 63 -21.68 39.70 -4.92
CA ALA A 63 -22.13 40.81 -5.77
C ALA A 63 -23.30 41.62 -5.16
N ALA A 64 -23.95 41.13 -4.09
CA ALA A 64 -25.11 41.75 -3.45
C ALA A 64 -24.76 42.77 -2.35
N VAL A 65 -23.51 42.82 -1.86
CA VAL A 65 -23.12 43.71 -0.74
C VAL A 65 -22.11 44.74 -1.22
N LEU A 66 -22.60 45.88 -1.71
CA LEU A 66 -21.78 47.06 -1.97
C LEU A 66 -22.17 48.17 -0.98
N SER A 67 -21.39 48.32 0.09
CA SER A 67 -21.34 49.57 0.86
C SER A 67 -19.92 49.90 1.28
N ASP A 68 -19.60 51.20 1.20
CA ASP A 68 -18.32 51.85 1.42
C ASP A 68 -17.85 51.68 2.88
N ARG A 69 -16.77 50.93 3.13
CA ARG A 69 -16.07 50.96 4.43
C ARG A 69 -15.04 52.10 4.39
N SER A 70 -15.22 53.03 5.32
CA SER A 70 -14.40 54.20 5.65
C SER A 70 -12.89 54.02 5.43
N ARG A 71 -12.32 54.99 4.69
CA ARG A 71 -10.88 55.32 4.49
C ARG A 71 -9.88 54.42 5.23
N PRO A 72 -9.05 53.63 4.52
CA PRO A 72 -7.77 53.21 5.07
C PRO A 72 -6.80 54.40 5.05
N GLU A 73 -5.99 54.53 6.10
CA GLU A 73 -4.71 55.25 6.04
C GLU A 73 -3.89 54.75 4.84
N PRO A 74 -3.00 55.56 4.24
CA PRO A 74 -2.38 55.24 2.96
C PRO A 74 -1.53 53.96 3.07
N ALA A 75 -2.10 52.83 2.68
CA ALA A 75 -1.39 51.59 2.49
C ALA A 75 -0.45 51.73 1.28
N LYS A 76 0.77 51.23 1.45
CA LYS A 76 1.84 51.19 0.42
C LYS A 76 1.26 50.78 -0.94
N GLU A 77 1.52 51.59 -1.97
CA GLU A 77 1.17 51.29 -3.36
C GLU A 77 1.70 49.90 -3.78
N HIS A 78 0.83 48.90 -3.85
CA HIS A 78 1.15 47.64 -4.52
C HIS A 78 1.08 47.86 -6.04
N LYS A 79 2.25 47.94 -6.68
CA LYS A 79 2.46 48.17 -8.13
C LYS A 79 1.84 47.13 -9.10
N LEU A 80 0.93 46.23 -8.67
CA LEU A 80 0.53 45.02 -9.40
C LEU A 80 -0.99 44.81 -9.60
N ALA A 81 -1.87 45.66 -9.07
CA ALA A 81 -3.31 45.54 -9.23
C ALA A 81 -3.77 45.94 -10.66
N VAL A 82 -4.52 45.06 -11.33
CA VAL A 82 -5.12 45.32 -12.64
C VAL A 82 -6.31 46.27 -12.48
N LEU A 83 -6.26 47.45 -13.11
CA LEU A 83 -7.35 48.44 -13.05
C LEU A 83 -8.53 48.08 -13.97
N PRO A 84 -9.76 48.54 -13.67
CA PRO A 84 -10.91 48.46 -14.58
C PRO A 84 -10.58 48.92 -16.01
N GLY A 85 -11.01 48.16 -17.01
CA GLY A 85 -10.72 48.39 -18.44
C GLY A 85 -9.47 47.68 -18.98
N HIS A 86 -8.64 47.06 -18.14
CA HIS A 86 -7.60 46.14 -18.60
C HIS A 86 -8.19 44.78 -19.00
N VAL A 87 -7.51 44.08 -19.92
CA VAL A 87 -7.92 42.75 -20.37
C VAL A 87 -6.94 41.69 -19.86
N ILE A 88 -7.41 40.81 -18.97
CA ILE A 88 -6.67 39.65 -18.47
C ILE A 88 -6.73 38.52 -19.51
N ALA A 89 -5.59 37.85 -19.73
CA ALA A 89 -5.46 36.77 -20.71
C ALA A 89 -5.98 37.14 -22.12
N GLN A 90 -5.95 38.43 -22.49
CA GLN A 90 -6.49 38.96 -23.75
C GLN A 90 -7.97 38.62 -24.04
N ARG A 91 -8.72 38.16 -23.03
CA ARG A 91 -10.11 37.73 -23.15
C ARG A 91 -11.04 38.36 -22.12
N TYR A 92 -10.56 38.56 -20.90
CA TYR A 92 -11.38 38.95 -19.77
C TYR A 92 -11.19 40.42 -19.44
N GLU A 93 -12.12 41.27 -19.86
CA GLU A 93 -12.09 42.70 -19.55
C GLU A 93 -12.51 42.94 -18.11
N VAL A 94 -11.62 43.48 -17.29
CA VAL A 94 -11.88 43.77 -15.87
C VAL A 94 -12.93 44.87 -15.76
N LEU A 95 -14.08 44.57 -15.17
CA LEU A 95 -15.13 45.54 -14.87
C LEU A 95 -14.90 46.19 -13.51
N ASN A 96 -14.67 45.37 -12.48
CA ASN A 96 -14.37 45.81 -11.12
C ASN A 96 -13.72 44.68 -10.30
N VAL A 97 -13.10 45.04 -9.18
CA VAL A 97 -12.64 44.07 -8.19
C VAL A 97 -13.85 43.57 -7.40
N LEU A 98 -13.99 42.25 -7.27
CA LEU A 98 -14.98 41.61 -6.40
C LEU A 98 -14.43 41.51 -4.98
N GLY A 99 -13.16 41.13 -4.82
CA GLY A 99 -12.46 41.16 -3.53
C GLY A 99 -10.98 40.84 -3.61
N GLU A 100 -10.27 41.16 -2.52
CA GLU A 100 -8.83 40.94 -2.35
C GLU A 100 -8.59 40.05 -1.12
N GLY A 101 -7.74 39.02 -1.25
CA GLY A 101 -7.44 38.09 -0.16
C GLY A 101 -5.99 37.59 -0.20
N GLY A 102 -5.61 36.76 0.78
CA GLY A 102 -4.22 36.32 0.99
C GLY A 102 -3.59 35.51 -0.17
N MET A 103 -4.39 34.93 -1.05
CA MET A 103 -3.91 34.15 -2.22
C MET A 103 -3.97 34.93 -3.54
N GLY A 104 -4.55 36.13 -3.58
CA GLY A 104 -4.70 36.88 -4.81
C GLY A 104 -5.93 37.79 -4.86
N ILE A 105 -6.25 38.26 -6.07
CA ILE A 105 -7.35 39.21 -6.32
C ILE A 105 -8.40 38.55 -7.21
N VAL A 106 -9.68 38.73 -6.88
CA VAL A 106 -10.81 38.26 -7.67
C VAL A 106 -11.48 39.44 -8.36
N TYR A 107 -11.60 39.34 -9.68
CA TYR A 107 -12.17 40.37 -10.55
C TYR A 107 -13.50 39.90 -11.11
N ARG A 108 -14.48 40.80 -11.21
CA ARG A 108 -15.61 40.65 -12.14
C ARG A 108 -15.09 41.10 -13.49
N CYS A 109 -15.12 40.20 -14.45
CA CYS A 109 -14.72 40.49 -15.80
C CYS A 109 -15.89 40.27 -16.75
N ARG A 110 -15.92 41.05 -17.84
CA ARG A 110 -16.69 40.67 -19.02
C ARG A 110 -15.83 39.72 -19.84
N ASP A 111 -16.29 38.50 -20.02
CA ASP A 111 -15.70 37.62 -21.01
C ASP A 111 -16.03 38.20 -22.39
N GLN A 112 -15.04 38.81 -23.06
CA GLN A 112 -15.25 39.42 -24.38
C GLN A 112 -15.67 38.40 -25.44
N ALA A 113 -15.46 37.11 -25.15
CA ALA A 113 -15.76 36.01 -26.03
C ALA A 113 -17.24 35.58 -25.97
N THR A 114 -17.82 35.50 -24.78
CA THR A 114 -19.24 35.10 -24.56
C THR A 114 -20.17 36.30 -24.32
N GLY A 115 -19.62 37.46 -23.95
CA GLY A 115 -20.37 38.62 -23.49
C GLY A 115 -20.90 38.48 -22.06
N GLU A 116 -20.74 37.31 -21.44
CA GLU A 116 -21.18 37.03 -20.08
C GLU A 116 -20.21 37.63 -19.05
N ASP A 117 -20.74 37.94 -17.88
CA ASP A 117 -19.90 38.34 -16.76
C ASP A 117 -19.38 37.08 -16.04
N VAL A 118 -18.08 37.06 -15.76
CA VAL A 118 -17.36 35.95 -15.13
C VAL A 118 -16.52 36.44 -13.95
N ALA A 119 -16.15 35.55 -13.04
CA ALA A 119 -15.20 35.85 -11.98
C ALA A 119 -13.81 35.31 -12.36
N ILE A 120 -12.77 36.16 -12.27
CA ILE A 120 -11.38 35.80 -12.53
C ILE A 120 -10.57 35.94 -11.25
N LYS A 121 -10.07 34.82 -10.71
CA LYS A 121 -9.14 34.78 -9.57
C LYS A 121 -7.72 34.74 -10.11
N ARG A 122 -6.92 35.79 -9.84
CA ARG A 122 -5.49 35.87 -10.19
C ARG A 122 -4.64 35.69 -8.93
N VAL A 123 -3.73 34.73 -8.95
CA VAL A 123 -2.81 34.49 -7.83
C VAL A 123 -1.61 35.43 -7.92
N ILE A 124 -1.20 35.99 -6.78
CA ILE A 124 0.00 36.83 -6.68
C ILE A 124 1.03 36.06 -5.84
N PRO A 125 1.98 35.33 -6.46
CA PRO A 125 2.96 34.55 -5.71
C PRO A 125 3.93 35.44 -4.92
N PRO A 126 4.27 35.10 -3.66
CA PRO A 126 5.27 35.82 -2.88
C PRO A 126 6.70 35.59 -3.42
N GLU A 127 7.62 36.52 -3.19
CA GLU A 127 9.03 36.38 -3.62
C GLU A 127 9.76 35.26 -2.81
N GLY A 128 10.53 34.40 -3.48
CA GLY A 128 11.38 33.37 -2.86
C GLY A 128 10.89 31.92 -3.03
N LYS A 129 11.41 30.99 -2.21
CA LYS A 129 11.14 29.53 -2.31
C LYS A 129 9.66 29.14 -2.11
N LEU A 130 8.87 30.00 -1.47
CA LEU A 130 7.44 29.81 -1.23
C LEU A 130 6.58 30.01 -2.50
N ALA A 131 7.12 30.64 -3.56
CA ALA A 131 6.40 30.86 -4.81
C ALA A 131 5.96 29.54 -5.48
N ASP A 132 6.85 28.55 -5.51
CA ASP A 132 6.59 27.23 -6.13
C ASP A 132 5.47 26.48 -5.38
N GLU A 133 5.38 26.64 -4.06
CA GLU A 133 4.32 26.04 -3.23
C GLU A 133 2.97 26.68 -3.53
N TYR A 134 2.88 28.02 -3.56
CA TYR A 134 1.63 28.74 -3.85
C TYR A 134 1.08 28.39 -5.24
N ILE A 135 1.96 28.31 -6.23
CA ILE A 135 1.59 27.90 -7.58
C ILE A 135 1.07 26.45 -7.57
N ALA A 136 1.78 25.52 -6.93
CA ALA A 136 1.36 24.12 -6.84
C ALA A 136 -0.02 23.96 -6.18
N TRP A 137 -0.32 24.73 -5.12
CA TRP A 137 -1.62 24.74 -4.46
C TRP A 137 -2.74 25.23 -5.37
N PHE A 138 -2.49 26.28 -6.15
CA PHE A 138 -3.47 26.80 -7.09
C PHE A 138 -3.78 25.82 -8.23
N TYR A 139 -2.77 25.14 -8.78
CA TYR A 139 -2.99 24.08 -9.76
C TYR A 139 -3.81 22.93 -9.18
N LYS A 140 -3.61 22.56 -7.91
CA LYS A 140 -4.44 21.56 -7.21
C LYS A 140 -5.89 22.03 -7.06
N GLU A 141 -6.11 23.28 -6.67
CA GLU A 141 -7.45 23.87 -6.55
C GLU A 141 -8.19 23.90 -7.90
N ALA A 142 -7.53 24.39 -8.95
CA ALA A 142 -8.09 24.41 -10.30
C ALA A 142 -8.42 23.00 -10.80
N ARG A 143 -7.55 22.02 -10.51
CA ARG A 143 -7.79 20.62 -10.88
C ARG A 143 -8.95 19.99 -10.14
N ALA A 144 -9.07 20.26 -8.85
CA ALA A 144 -10.19 19.81 -8.06
C ALA A 144 -11.50 20.38 -8.61
N LEU A 145 -11.57 21.70 -8.81
CA LEU A 145 -12.77 22.35 -9.32
C LEU A 145 -13.13 21.90 -10.75
N ALA A 146 -12.12 21.68 -11.60
CA ALA A 146 -12.30 21.18 -12.96
C ALA A 146 -12.88 19.75 -13.01
N ALA A 147 -12.62 18.94 -11.97
CA ALA A 147 -13.12 17.56 -11.88
C ALA A 147 -14.55 17.44 -11.37
N LEU A 148 -15.14 18.54 -10.88
CA LEU A 148 -16.46 18.56 -10.27
C LEU A 148 -17.49 19.15 -11.24
N ASN A 149 -18.65 18.51 -11.32
CA ASN A 149 -19.78 18.99 -12.09
C ASN A 149 -21.07 18.73 -11.32
N HIS A 150 -21.47 19.70 -10.50
CA HIS A 150 -22.64 19.62 -9.64
C HIS A 150 -23.31 21.01 -9.59
N PRO A 151 -24.66 21.10 -9.61
CA PRO A 151 -25.37 22.38 -9.63
C PRO A 151 -25.07 23.29 -8.43
N ALA A 152 -24.67 22.69 -7.29
CA ALA A 152 -24.30 23.45 -6.10
C ALA A 152 -22.78 23.70 -5.92
N ILE A 153 -21.98 23.51 -6.97
CA ILE A 153 -20.53 23.78 -6.98
C ILE A 153 -20.23 24.74 -8.12
N VAL A 154 -19.49 25.80 -7.83
CA VAL A 154 -19.11 26.80 -8.84
C VAL A 154 -18.31 26.16 -9.97
N ARG A 155 -18.70 26.42 -11.21
CA ARG A 155 -18.06 25.81 -12.38
C ARG A 155 -16.79 26.57 -12.80
N ALA A 156 -15.66 25.85 -12.85
CA ALA A 156 -14.45 26.35 -13.51
C ALA A 156 -14.67 26.46 -15.02
N ARG A 157 -14.46 27.66 -15.58
CA ARG A 157 -14.64 27.98 -17.01
C ARG A 157 -13.34 28.02 -17.80
N ASP A 158 -12.27 28.54 -17.21
CA ASP A 158 -10.94 28.59 -17.83
C ASP A 158 -9.83 28.57 -16.77
N PHE A 159 -8.62 28.20 -17.17
CA PHE A 159 -7.43 28.20 -16.31
C PHE A 159 -6.17 28.41 -17.16
N GLY A 160 -5.22 29.20 -16.66
CA GLY A 160 -3.95 29.38 -17.34
C GLY A 160 -2.93 30.16 -16.53
N GLN A 161 -1.86 30.57 -17.22
CA GLN A 161 -0.77 31.38 -16.67
C GLN A 161 -0.64 32.65 -17.50
N LEU A 162 -0.54 33.80 -16.83
CA LEU A 162 -0.36 35.11 -17.44
C LEU A 162 1.11 35.33 -17.85
N MET A 163 1.39 36.38 -18.64
CA MET A 163 2.73 36.67 -19.18
C MET A 163 3.81 36.88 -18.10
N ASP A 164 3.41 37.29 -16.90
CA ASP A 164 4.29 37.49 -15.76
C ASP A 164 4.48 36.21 -14.91
N GLY A 165 3.98 35.07 -15.40
CA GLY A 165 4.02 33.79 -14.67
C GLY A 165 2.93 33.64 -13.62
N SER A 166 2.06 34.64 -13.41
CA SER A 166 0.99 34.54 -12.41
C SER A 166 -0.14 33.62 -12.89
N PRO A 167 -0.58 32.65 -12.08
CA PRO A 167 -1.73 31.81 -12.44
C PRO A 167 -3.07 32.58 -12.41
N TYR A 168 -4.02 32.18 -13.26
CA TYR A 168 -5.41 32.64 -13.19
C TYR A 168 -6.42 31.50 -13.36
N LEU A 169 -7.59 31.66 -12.73
CA LEU A 169 -8.72 30.74 -12.78
C LEU A 169 -9.97 31.55 -13.07
N GLY A 170 -10.59 31.28 -14.22
CA GLY A 170 -11.88 31.82 -14.60
C GLY A 170 -13.00 30.89 -14.16
N MET A 171 -14.01 31.44 -13.50
CA MET A 171 -15.17 30.73 -12.99
C MET A 171 -16.46 31.48 -13.33
N GLU A 172 -17.60 30.81 -13.24
CA GLU A 172 -18.88 31.48 -13.36
C GLU A 172 -19.07 32.53 -12.25
N LEU A 173 -19.76 33.62 -12.59
CA LEU A 173 -20.12 34.66 -11.62
C LEU A 173 -21.45 34.30 -10.98
N VAL A 174 -21.45 34.04 -9.67
CA VAL A 174 -22.66 33.75 -8.90
C VAL A 174 -23.25 35.03 -8.33
N ALA A 175 -24.53 35.30 -8.60
CA ALA A 175 -25.26 36.47 -8.12
C ALA A 175 -26.01 36.20 -6.79
N GLY A 176 -25.32 35.63 -5.80
CA GLY A 176 -25.89 35.23 -4.51
C GLY A 176 -25.23 35.89 -3.31
N ALA A 177 -25.94 35.96 -2.17
CA ALA A 177 -25.42 36.45 -0.90
C ALA A 177 -24.59 35.35 -0.19
N SER A 178 -23.54 35.72 0.53
CA SER A 178 -22.78 34.73 1.29
C SER A 178 -23.56 34.26 2.51
N LEU A 179 -23.41 32.98 2.88
CA LEU A 179 -24.02 32.46 4.11
C LEU A 179 -23.47 33.15 5.35
N HIS A 180 -22.27 33.72 5.28
CA HIS A 180 -21.73 34.60 6.31
C HIS A 180 -22.65 35.81 6.54
N ASP A 181 -23.04 36.51 5.48
CA ASP A 181 -23.88 37.70 5.56
C ASP A 181 -25.32 37.33 5.94
N LEU A 182 -25.85 36.24 5.37
CA LEU A 182 -27.17 35.72 5.72
C LEU A 182 -27.26 35.23 7.16
N SER A 183 -26.17 34.73 7.74
CA SER A 183 -26.13 34.29 9.14
C SER A 183 -26.29 35.43 10.16
N GLN A 184 -26.23 36.69 9.73
CA GLN A 184 -26.52 37.85 10.58
C GLN A 184 -28.02 38.03 10.82
N VAL A 185 -28.86 37.41 9.99
CA VAL A 185 -30.31 37.43 10.11
C VAL A 185 -30.82 36.05 10.48
N ARG A 186 -31.97 35.96 11.15
CA ARG A 186 -32.55 34.66 11.52
C ARG A 186 -33.20 34.01 10.29
N LEU A 187 -32.57 32.96 9.77
CA LEU A 187 -33.12 32.13 8.70
C LEU A 187 -34.15 31.14 9.28
N SER A 188 -35.19 30.84 8.49
CA SER A 188 -36.18 29.82 8.84
C SER A 188 -35.59 28.41 8.66
N PHE A 189 -36.11 27.43 9.42
CA PHE A 189 -35.66 26.04 9.29
C PHE A 189 -35.80 25.49 7.85
N PRO A 190 -36.87 25.77 7.08
CA PRO A 190 -36.95 25.31 5.69
C PRO A 190 -35.83 25.81 4.78
N ILE A 191 -35.40 27.07 4.93
CA ILE A 191 -34.25 27.61 4.18
C ILE A 191 -32.96 26.91 4.60
N ILE A 192 -32.74 26.77 5.90
CA ILE A 192 -31.56 26.07 6.44
C ILE A 192 -31.52 24.63 5.94
N TRP A 193 -32.66 23.93 5.96
CA TRP A 193 -32.79 22.57 5.48
C TRP A 193 -32.38 22.44 4.02
N MET A 194 -32.87 23.34 3.16
CA MET A 194 -32.56 23.37 1.74
C MET A 194 -31.06 23.63 1.47
N ILE A 195 -30.47 24.58 2.21
CA ILE A 195 -29.05 24.90 2.10
C ILE A 195 -28.21 23.68 2.47
N VAL A 196 -28.50 23.05 3.61
CA VAL A 196 -27.75 21.88 4.10
C VAL A 196 -27.89 20.69 3.15
N ASP A 197 -29.08 20.43 2.60
CA ASP A 197 -29.29 19.33 1.64
C ASP A 197 -28.45 19.50 0.37
N GLN A 198 -28.43 20.71 -0.20
CA GLN A 198 -27.61 21.04 -1.38
C GLN A 198 -26.11 20.96 -1.08
N VAL A 199 -25.67 21.44 0.10
CA VAL A 199 -24.26 21.34 0.52
C VAL A 199 -23.85 19.88 0.70
N LEU A 200 -24.68 19.05 1.33
CA LEU A 200 -24.38 17.62 1.49
C LEU A 200 -24.34 16.88 0.15
N GLY A 201 -25.21 17.24 -0.81
CA GLY A 201 -25.15 16.73 -2.18
C GLY A 201 -23.83 17.09 -2.88
N ALA A 202 -23.42 18.36 -2.80
CA ALA A 202 -22.16 18.83 -3.35
C ALA A 202 -20.94 18.14 -2.71
N LEU A 203 -20.94 17.98 -1.38
CA LEU A 203 -19.86 17.28 -0.67
C LEU A 203 -19.81 15.79 -1.05
N ALA A 204 -20.95 15.11 -1.17
CA ALA A 204 -20.99 13.71 -1.61
C ALA A 204 -20.37 13.56 -3.01
N HIS A 205 -20.73 14.45 -3.94
CA HIS A 205 -20.19 14.50 -5.29
C HIS A 205 -18.66 14.72 -5.32
N ALA A 206 -18.16 15.60 -4.46
CA ALA A 206 -16.74 15.87 -4.36
C ALA A 206 -15.95 14.73 -3.71
N HIS A 207 -16.45 14.18 -2.60
CA HIS A 207 -15.81 13.10 -1.85
C HIS A 207 -15.69 11.82 -2.69
N ALA A 208 -16.70 11.51 -3.50
CA ALA A 208 -16.68 10.40 -4.45
C ALA A 208 -15.55 10.45 -5.49
N ARG A 209 -15.10 11.66 -5.82
CA ARG A 209 -13.99 11.94 -6.73
C ARG A 209 -12.65 12.09 -5.99
N GLY A 210 -12.64 11.87 -4.68
CA GLY A 210 -11.45 11.97 -3.84
C GLY A 210 -11.03 13.41 -3.55
N ILE A 211 -11.96 14.36 -3.62
CA ILE A 211 -11.74 15.77 -3.34
C ILE A 211 -12.41 16.11 -2.01
N VAL A 212 -11.63 16.57 -1.03
CA VAL A 212 -12.14 17.13 0.24
C VAL A 212 -11.98 18.65 0.18
N HIS A 213 -12.99 19.39 0.61
CA HIS A 213 -12.98 20.85 0.56
C HIS A 213 -11.95 21.44 1.55
N GLY A 214 -11.88 20.97 2.79
CA GLY A 214 -10.81 21.31 3.74
C GLY A 214 -10.85 22.72 4.37
N ASP A 215 -11.51 23.71 3.77
CA ASP A 215 -11.78 25.02 4.40
C ASP A 215 -13.26 25.46 4.24
N LEU A 216 -14.20 24.55 4.48
CA LEU A 216 -15.63 24.86 4.35
C LEU A 216 -16.07 25.85 5.44
N LYS A 217 -16.56 27.03 5.04
CA LYS A 217 -16.98 28.12 5.94
C LYS A 217 -18.13 28.91 5.33
N PRO A 218 -18.89 29.70 6.13
CA PRO A 218 -20.06 30.43 5.61
C PRO A 218 -19.77 31.39 4.47
N SER A 219 -18.57 31.98 4.38
CA SER A 219 -18.21 32.86 3.26
C SER A 219 -18.01 32.13 1.93
N ASN A 220 -17.81 30.81 1.97
CA ASN A 220 -17.61 29.98 0.77
C ASN A 220 -18.91 29.34 0.29
N VAL A 221 -20.03 29.59 0.97
CA VAL A 221 -21.35 29.11 0.56
C VAL A 221 -22.16 30.33 0.14
N LEU A 222 -22.36 30.49 -1.17
CA LEU A 222 -23.26 31.50 -1.69
C LEU A 222 -24.67 30.94 -1.82
N VAL A 223 -25.66 31.78 -1.53
CA VAL A 223 -27.07 31.44 -1.65
C VAL A 223 -27.72 32.47 -2.58
N GLU A 224 -28.20 31.99 -3.71
CA GLU A 224 -28.88 32.75 -4.75
C GLU A 224 -30.40 32.63 -4.53
N GLU A 225 -31.07 33.78 -4.46
CA GLU A 225 -32.53 33.85 -4.40
C GLU A 225 -33.09 33.64 -5.81
N VAL A 226 -33.96 32.64 -5.97
CA VAL A 226 -34.64 32.38 -7.25
C VAL A 226 -36.11 32.72 -7.10
N GLU A 227 -36.61 33.55 -8.01
CA GLU A 227 -38.00 33.99 -7.98
C GLU A 227 -38.95 32.78 -8.06
N ALA A 228 -39.86 32.67 -7.09
CA ALA A 228 -40.84 31.59 -6.98
C ALA A 228 -40.26 30.15 -6.95
N SER A 229 -39.01 29.98 -6.53
CA SER A 229 -38.35 28.68 -6.35
C SER A 229 -37.48 28.64 -5.09
N PRO A 230 -37.13 27.44 -4.59
CA PRO A 230 -36.16 27.33 -3.49
C PRO A 230 -34.81 27.98 -3.86
N PRO A 231 -34.09 28.54 -2.87
CA PRO A 231 -32.80 29.17 -3.12
C PRO A 231 -31.77 28.15 -3.64
N LEU A 232 -30.91 28.59 -4.55
CA LEU A 232 -29.81 27.77 -5.08
C LEU A 232 -28.54 28.05 -4.27
N VAL A 233 -27.84 26.98 -3.88
CA VAL A 233 -26.56 27.09 -3.18
C VAL A 233 -25.44 26.93 -4.19
N HIS A 234 -24.38 27.72 -4.06
CA HIS A 234 -23.14 27.56 -4.81
C HIS A 234 -21.96 27.55 -3.85
N ILE A 235 -21.24 26.43 -3.78
CA ILE A 235 -20.02 26.32 -3.00
C ILE A 235 -18.85 26.85 -3.84
N LEU A 236 -18.17 27.85 -3.29
CA LEU A 236 -16.96 28.47 -3.81
C LEU A 236 -15.72 27.85 -3.18
N ASP A 237 -14.56 28.14 -3.78
CA ASP A 237 -13.25 27.93 -3.18
C ASP A 237 -13.14 26.55 -2.51
N PHE A 238 -13.18 25.49 -3.32
CA PHE A 238 -12.55 24.19 -2.99
C PHE A 238 -11.01 24.36 -2.76
N GLY A 239 -10.53 25.61 -2.66
CA GLY A 239 -9.62 26.13 -1.64
C GLY A 239 -8.93 25.06 -0.81
N LEU A 240 -7.67 24.82 -1.12
CA LEU A 240 -6.82 23.82 -0.46
C LEU A 240 -7.30 22.37 -0.63
N ALA A 241 -7.98 22.05 -1.74
CA ALA A 241 -8.43 20.71 -2.07
C ALA A 241 -7.36 19.67 -1.76
N TRP A 242 -7.66 18.84 -0.77
CA TRP A 242 -6.97 17.58 -0.57
C TRP A 242 -7.41 16.66 -1.71
N LEU A 243 -6.62 16.63 -2.78
CA LEU A 243 -6.69 15.57 -3.77
C LEU A 243 -6.13 14.31 -3.12
N LYS A 244 -7.03 13.45 -2.61
CA LYS A 244 -6.68 12.11 -2.10
C LYS A 244 -6.12 11.20 -3.20
N GLN A 245 -6.24 11.58 -4.47
CA GLN A 245 -5.77 10.80 -5.61
C GLN A 245 -4.27 10.97 -5.93
N ASP A 246 -3.42 11.24 -4.94
CA ASP A 246 -1.96 11.18 -5.13
C ASP A 246 -1.39 9.90 -4.47
N PRO A 247 -1.46 8.75 -5.15
CA PRO A 247 -0.97 7.48 -4.64
C PRO A 247 0.56 7.45 -4.77
N HIS A 248 1.28 8.21 -3.93
CA HIS A 248 2.71 8.00 -3.73
C HIS A 248 3.14 8.21 -2.29
N ASP A 249 3.74 7.16 -1.74
CA ASP A 249 4.30 7.10 -0.40
C ASP A 249 5.81 7.29 -0.42
N GLU A 250 6.26 8.49 -0.03
CA GLU A 250 7.68 8.89 -0.04
C GLU A 250 8.53 8.09 0.96
N ARG A 251 7.90 7.46 1.97
CA ARG A 251 8.62 6.71 3.01
C ARG A 251 8.88 5.26 2.59
N LEU A 252 8.19 4.74 1.56
CA LEU A 252 8.48 3.39 1.05
C LEU A 252 9.88 3.36 0.41
N ASP A 253 10.48 4.54 0.24
CA ASP A 253 11.74 4.81 -0.42
C ASP A 253 12.91 5.15 0.54
N GLY A 254 12.72 5.01 1.85
CA GLY A 254 13.78 5.21 2.85
C GLY A 254 14.06 6.66 3.26
N GLU A 255 13.26 7.64 2.81
CA GLU A 255 13.41 9.05 3.19
C GLU A 255 12.42 9.49 4.29
N LYS A 256 12.83 10.50 5.09
CA LYS A 256 11.92 11.20 6.00
C LYS A 256 10.94 12.01 5.15
N ALA A 257 9.64 11.76 5.34
CA ALA A 257 8.57 12.55 4.73
C ALA A 257 8.87 14.05 4.92
N MET A 258 8.70 14.85 3.87
CA MET A 258 8.74 16.30 4.02
C MET A 258 7.73 16.71 5.09
N GLU A 259 8.20 17.42 6.11
CA GLU A 259 7.33 18.09 7.07
C GLU A 259 6.52 19.12 6.31
N PHE A 260 5.23 18.83 6.13
CA PHE A 260 4.30 19.82 5.64
C PHE A 260 4.07 20.84 6.74
N ALA A 261 4.57 22.05 6.55
CA ALA A 261 4.09 23.21 7.29
C ALA A 261 2.77 23.65 6.64
N PRO A 262 1.60 23.50 7.28
CA PRO A 262 0.42 24.22 6.81
C PRO A 262 0.78 25.69 6.70
N HIS A 263 0.35 26.35 5.61
CA HIS A 263 0.53 27.78 5.46
C HIS A 263 0.19 28.47 6.78
N ALA A 264 1.02 29.42 7.20
CA ALA A 264 0.70 30.28 8.33
C ALA A 264 -0.66 30.97 8.03
N GLY A 265 -1.75 30.45 8.59
CA GLY A 265 -3.12 30.93 8.35
C GLY A 265 -4.07 30.03 7.54
N ALA A 266 -3.73 28.76 7.25
CA ALA A 266 -4.66 27.85 6.58
C ALA A 266 -5.82 27.43 7.51
N GLY A 267 -7.04 27.86 7.17
CA GLY A 267 -8.30 27.57 7.84
C GLY A 267 -8.85 28.73 8.68
N THR A 268 -10.17 28.90 8.73
CA THR A 268 -10.80 29.85 9.66
C THR A 268 -10.95 29.18 11.03
N PRO A 269 -10.28 29.65 12.12
CA PRO A 269 -10.19 28.91 13.39
C PRO A 269 -11.52 28.44 14.00
N GLY A 270 -12.63 29.12 13.71
CA GLY A 270 -13.97 28.77 14.19
C GLY A 270 -14.69 27.63 13.45
N TYR A 271 -14.10 27.10 12.36
CA TYR A 271 -14.71 26.03 11.54
C TYR A 271 -13.77 24.84 11.31
N MET A 272 -12.47 24.95 11.67
CA MET A 272 -11.49 23.88 11.45
C MET A 272 -11.84 22.61 12.23
N ALA A 273 -11.65 21.46 11.58
CA ALA A 273 -11.84 20.17 12.22
C ALA A 273 -10.67 19.80 13.15
N PRO A 274 -10.92 19.02 14.23
CA PRO A 274 -9.90 18.59 15.19
C PRO A 274 -8.66 17.96 14.54
N GLU A 275 -8.85 17.10 13.55
CA GLU A 275 -7.77 16.41 12.82
C GLU A 275 -6.89 17.37 12.00
N GLN A 276 -7.43 18.50 11.53
CA GLN A 276 -6.67 19.52 10.81
C GLN A 276 -5.79 20.32 11.78
N ILE A 277 -6.35 20.66 12.95
CA ILE A 277 -5.67 21.43 14.01
C ILE A 277 -4.55 20.61 14.63
N GLN A 278 -4.75 19.30 14.79
CA GLN A 278 -3.76 18.37 15.34
C GLN A 278 -2.72 17.91 14.28
N HIS A 279 -2.84 18.39 13.04
CA HIS A 279 -1.99 18.00 11.92
C HIS A 279 -1.98 16.47 11.66
N GLU A 280 -3.10 15.79 11.95
CA GLU A 280 -3.30 14.36 11.71
C GLU A 280 -3.73 14.11 10.26
N MET A 281 -2.79 14.32 9.35
CA MET A 281 -3.04 14.33 7.90
C MET A 281 -3.74 13.08 7.35
N HIS A 282 -3.42 11.92 7.91
CA HIS A 282 -4.03 10.63 7.57
C HIS A 282 -5.52 10.53 7.95
N HIS A 283 -5.99 11.38 8.86
CA HIS A 283 -7.40 11.44 9.26
C HIS A 283 -8.23 12.45 8.46
N VAL A 284 -7.60 13.34 7.69
CA VAL A 284 -8.32 14.30 6.84
C VAL A 284 -9.06 13.58 5.72
N CYS A 285 -10.39 13.61 5.77
CA CYS A 285 -11.26 12.88 4.86
C CYS A 285 -12.60 13.59 4.67
N GLY A 286 -13.58 12.96 3.99
CA GLY A 286 -14.89 13.58 3.80
C GLY A 286 -15.58 13.98 5.11
N ALA A 287 -15.30 13.26 6.20
CA ALA A 287 -15.78 13.57 7.54
C ALA A 287 -15.22 14.90 8.11
N THR A 288 -14.13 15.43 7.56
CA THR A 288 -13.56 16.75 7.90
C THR A 288 -14.47 17.88 7.44
N ASP A 289 -14.99 17.79 6.21
CA ASP A 289 -15.96 18.77 5.69
C ASP A 289 -17.29 18.70 6.47
N LEU A 290 -17.68 17.49 6.90
CA LEU A 290 -18.87 17.29 7.73
C LEU A 290 -18.77 17.96 9.10
N TYR A 291 -17.59 18.01 9.71
CA TYR A 291 -17.38 18.77 10.95
C TYR A 291 -17.57 20.27 10.75
N SER A 292 -16.98 20.78 9.66
CA SER A 292 -17.08 22.18 9.27
C SER A 292 -18.53 22.57 9.01
N LEU A 293 -19.29 21.73 8.29
CA LEU A 293 -20.74 21.86 8.11
C LEU A 293 -21.49 21.83 9.44
N GLY A 294 -21.11 20.95 10.37
CA GLY A 294 -21.66 20.92 11.72
C GLY A 294 -21.49 22.24 12.47
N CYS A 295 -20.34 22.91 12.32
CA CYS A 295 -20.09 24.23 12.91
C CYS A 295 -20.97 25.32 12.27
N ILE A 296 -21.12 25.28 10.94
CA ILE A 296 -22.01 26.19 10.19
C ILE A 296 -23.47 25.99 10.64
N LEU A 297 -23.94 24.75 10.68
CA LEU A 297 -25.30 24.40 11.08
C LEU A 297 -25.58 24.78 12.54
N TYR A 298 -24.63 24.54 13.45
CA TYR A 298 -24.73 24.98 14.85
C TYR A 298 -24.96 26.50 14.93
N LYS A 299 -24.17 27.29 14.18
CA LYS A 299 -24.32 28.75 14.14
C LYS A 299 -25.68 29.18 13.61
N MET A 300 -26.17 28.56 12.54
CA MET A 300 -27.48 28.90 11.95
C MET A 300 -28.65 28.58 12.90
N LEU A 301 -28.59 27.45 13.62
CA LEU A 301 -29.66 27.02 14.51
C LEU A 301 -29.65 27.73 15.87
N CYS A 302 -28.47 28.02 16.40
CA CYS A 302 -28.30 28.59 17.75
C CYS A 302 -28.03 30.11 17.73
N GLY A 303 -27.83 30.71 16.55
CA GLY A 303 -27.44 32.11 16.38
C GLY A 303 -26.00 32.43 16.83
N ARG A 304 -25.22 31.44 17.23
CA ARG A 304 -23.83 31.59 17.70
C ARG A 304 -22.99 30.36 17.38
N SER A 305 -21.69 30.55 17.16
CA SER A 305 -20.73 29.46 16.97
C SER A 305 -20.64 28.53 18.19
N PRO A 306 -20.27 27.24 18.02
CA PRO A 306 -20.17 26.28 19.11
C PRO A 306 -19.12 26.68 20.16
N PHE A 307 -18.03 27.30 19.71
CA PHE A 307 -16.98 27.83 20.58
C PHE A 307 -16.74 29.32 20.31
N ARG A 308 -16.25 30.03 21.32
CA ARG A 308 -15.86 31.45 21.29
C ARG A 308 -14.52 31.63 21.99
N GLY A 309 -13.76 32.64 21.57
CA GLY A 309 -12.45 32.98 22.14
C GLY A 309 -11.52 33.55 21.09
N THR A 310 -10.27 33.82 21.47
CA THR A 310 -9.21 34.19 20.51
C THR A 310 -8.93 33.05 19.53
N SER A 311 -8.25 33.33 18.40
CA SER A 311 -7.92 32.29 17.42
C SER A 311 -7.20 31.08 18.04
N LYS A 312 -6.29 31.30 18.99
CA LYS A 312 -5.58 30.21 19.69
C LYS A 312 -6.50 29.40 20.62
N GLU A 313 -7.41 30.08 21.32
CA GLU A 313 -8.39 29.41 22.19
C GLU A 313 -9.38 28.59 21.38
N LEU A 314 -9.88 29.12 20.25
CA LEU A 314 -10.77 28.39 19.35
C LEU A 314 -10.13 27.10 18.85
N LEU A 315 -8.88 27.16 18.38
CA LEU A 315 -8.15 25.96 17.93
C LEU A 315 -8.06 24.90 19.05
N LYS A 316 -7.75 25.32 20.28
CA LYS A 316 -7.69 24.41 21.44
C LYS A 316 -9.06 23.79 21.75
N LYS A 317 -10.13 24.58 21.71
CA LYS A 317 -11.51 24.13 21.96
C LYS A 317 -11.98 23.15 20.89
N HIS A 318 -11.77 23.49 19.61
CA HIS A 318 -12.08 22.60 18.51
C HIS A 318 -11.29 21.30 18.58
N ALA A 319 -10.00 21.33 18.96
CA ALA A 319 -9.19 20.12 19.11
C ALA A 319 -9.64 19.20 20.26
N PHE A 320 -9.96 19.74 21.45
CA PHE A 320 -10.06 18.93 22.67
C PHE A 320 -11.36 19.07 23.48
N GLU A 321 -12.03 20.22 23.45
CA GLU A 321 -13.23 20.43 24.31
C GLU A 321 -14.50 19.88 23.65
N PRO A 322 -15.36 19.12 24.34
CA PRO A 322 -16.60 18.64 23.77
C PRO A 322 -17.51 19.82 23.36
N PRO A 323 -18.20 19.74 22.20
CA PRO A 323 -19.12 20.80 21.78
C PRO A 323 -20.29 20.93 22.77
N PRO A 324 -20.74 22.15 23.10
CA PRO A 324 -21.90 22.35 23.95
C PRO A 324 -23.17 21.89 23.22
N GLU A 325 -24.14 21.35 23.96
CA GLU A 325 -25.42 20.96 23.38
C GLU A 325 -26.11 22.14 22.66
N PRO A 326 -26.65 21.95 21.44
CA PRO A 326 -27.32 23.00 20.68
C PRO A 326 -28.56 23.52 21.41
N LYS A 327 -28.59 24.82 21.71
CA LYS A 327 -29.80 25.52 22.18
C LYS A 327 -30.45 26.21 20.99
N LEU A 328 -31.44 25.55 20.39
CA LEU A 328 -32.13 26.02 19.20
C LEU A 328 -32.86 27.34 19.48
N VAL A 329 -32.61 28.36 18.64
CA VAL A 329 -33.26 29.69 18.72
C VAL A 329 -34.34 29.84 17.64
N ILE A 330 -34.43 28.85 16.74
CA ILE A 330 -35.44 28.75 15.68
C ILE A 330 -36.31 27.51 15.91
N ASP A 331 -37.52 27.50 15.32
CA ASP A 331 -38.43 26.36 15.36
C ASP A 331 -37.93 25.26 14.40
N ALA A 332 -37.26 24.25 14.96
CA ALA A 332 -36.70 23.09 14.27
C ALA A 332 -36.92 21.81 15.10
N PRO A 333 -37.01 20.62 14.46
CA PRO A 333 -37.14 19.36 15.17
C PRO A 333 -36.01 19.14 16.19
N LYS A 334 -36.32 18.59 17.37
CA LYS A 334 -35.35 18.45 18.46
C LYS A 334 -34.19 17.52 18.08
N GLU A 335 -34.49 16.49 17.30
CA GLU A 335 -33.59 15.45 16.81
C GLU A 335 -32.48 16.01 15.90
N VAL A 336 -32.67 17.20 15.33
CA VAL A 336 -31.62 17.92 14.58
C VAL A 336 -30.41 18.23 15.47
N SER A 337 -30.62 18.40 16.78
CA SER A 337 -29.52 18.63 17.73
C SER A 337 -28.56 17.45 17.77
N ASP A 338 -29.09 16.21 17.75
CA ASP A 338 -28.28 14.98 17.76
C ASP A 338 -27.49 14.83 16.47
N PHE A 339 -28.10 15.20 15.33
CA PHE A 339 -27.43 15.25 14.03
C PHE A 339 -26.23 16.19 14.04
N VAL A 340 -26.41 17.41 14.56
CA VAL A 340 -25.33 18.41 14.70
C VAL A 340 -24.24 17.88 15.64
N MET A 341 -24.60 17.28 16.77
CA MET A 341 -23.64 16.72 17.71
C MET A 341 -22.83 15.57 17.09
N ARG A 342 -23.45 14.74 16.26
CA ARG A 342 -22.74 13.68 15.52
C ARG A 342 -21.78 14.24 14.47
N LEU A 343 -22.14 15.32 13.76
CA LEU A 343 -21.22 16.02 12.86
C LEU A 343 -20.03 16.63 13.62
N LEU A 344 -20.26 17.14 14.83
CA LEU A 344 -19.25 17.77 15.68
C LEU A 344 -18.44 16.78 16.55
N ALA A 345 -18.60 15.46 16.34
CA ALA A 345 -17.79 14.46 17.03
C ALA A 345 -16.29 14.69 16.78
N LYS A 346 -15.46 14.54 17.81
CA LYS A 346 -14.03 14.88 17.69
C LYS A 346 -13.25 13.94 16.79
N ARG A 347 -13.62 12.66 16.81
CA ARG A 347 -13.01 11.62 15.98
C ARG A 347 -13.75 11.50 14.66
N PRO A 348 -13.08 11.53 13.50
CA PRO A 348 -13.74 11.46 12.18
C PRO A 348 -14.61 10.21 11.98
N TRP A 349 -14.15 9.04 12.45
CA TRP A 349 -14.89 7.78 12.34
C TRP A 349 -16.09 7.64 13.30
N ASP A 350 -16.28 8.60 14.23
CA ASP A 350 -17.50 8.69 15.04
C ASP A 350 -18.57 9.61 14.38
N ARG A 351 -18.22 10.29 13.27
CA ARG A 351 -19.14 11.08 12.43
C ARG A 351 -19.85 10.17 11.41
N TYR A 352 -20.48 10.77 10.40
CA TYR A 352 -20.95 10.03 9.22
C TYR A 352 -19.77 9.70 8.29
N GLU A 353 -19.77 8.50 7.72
CA GLU A 353 -18.65 8.04 6.89
C GLU A 353 -18.70 8.67 5.50
N TYR A 354 -19.91 8.89 4.98
CA TYR A 354 -20.17 9.50 3.68
C TYR A 354 -21.11 10.69 3.82
N ALA A 355 -20.91 11.74 3.03
CA ALA A 355 -21.81 12.90 3.01
C ALA A 355 -23.25 12.52 2.65
N ASN A 356 -23.45 11.56 1.75
CA ASN A 356 -24.80 11.08 1.42
C ASN A 356 -25.45 10.29 2.57
N GLU A 357 -24.68 9.63 3.45
CA GLU A 357 -25.22 9.04 4.68
C GLU A 357 -25.81 10.12 5.58
N ALA A 358 -25.09 11.24 5.76
CA ALA A 358 -25.59 12.39 6.50
C ALA A 358 -26.82 13.01 5.81
N ARG A 359 -26.83 13.09 4.47
CA ARG A 359 -27.96 13.61 3.68
C ARG A 359 -29.22 12.76 3.83
N MET A 360 -29.10 11.44 3.80
CA MET A 360 -30.22 10.51 4.00
C MET A 360 -30.83 10.62 5.40
N VAL A 361 -30.01 10.90 6.43
CA VAL A 361 -30.55 11.19 7.77
C VAL A 361 -31.21 12.56 7.81
N TRP A 362 -30.58 13.58 7.20
CA TRP A 362 -31.13 14.93 7.11
C TRP A 362 -32.49 15.01 6.40
N SER A 363 -32.72 14.13 5.42
CA SER A 363 -33.95 14.10 4.63
C SER A 363 -35.19 13.68 5.43
N GLN A 364 -35.02 13.05 6.59
CA GLN A 364 -36.11 12.67 7.49
C GLN A 364 -36.86 13.87 8.06
N TRP A 365 -36.21 15.04 8.11
CA TRP A 365 -36.79 16.31 8.59
C TRP A 365 -37.17 17.26 7.46
N ARG A 366 -37.41 16.73 6.25
CA ARG A 366 -37.78 17.54 5.08
C ARG A 366 -39.06 18.33 5.34
N PRO A 367 -39.04 19.67 5.21
CA PRO A 367 -40.25 20.49 5.30
C PRO A 367 -41.25 20.14 4.17
N SER A 368 -42.55 20.26 4.45
CA SER A 368 -43.60 20.13 3.43
C SER A 368 -43.39 21.15 2.30
N ILE A 369 -43.62 20.74 1.05
CA ILE A 369 -43.35 21.58 -0.15
C ILE A 369 -44.39 22.71 -0.31
N ASP A 370 -45.54 22.63 0.35
CA ASP A 370 -46.62 23.64 0.32
C ASP A 370 -46.33 24.91 1.14
N ILE A 371 -45.04 25.27 1.28
CA ILE A 371 -44.62 26.50 1.95
C ILE A 371 -44.96 27.71 1.05
N PRO A 372 -45.68 28.74 1.54
CA PRO A 372 -46.00 29.93 0.78
C PRO A 372 -44.75 30.58 0.16
N THR A 373 -44.85 31.08 -1.07
CA THR A 373 -43.73 31.68 -1.81
C THR A 373 -43.01 32.79 -1.05
N ASP A 374 -43.72 33.50 -0.18
CA ASP A 374 -43.21 34.59 0.66
C ASP A 374 -42.23 34.11 1.76
N MET A 375 -42.26 32.83 2.14
CA MET A 375 -41.33 32.24 3.13
C MET A 375 -39.94 31.93 2.55
N TRP A 376 -39.75 32.00 1.23
CA TRP A 376 -38.46 31.79 0.57
C TRP A 376 -37.67 33.10 0.36
N ARG A 377 -38.26 34.26 0.69
CA ARG A 377 -37.59 35.55 0.61
C ARG A 377 -36.65 35.77 1.78
N PHE A 378 -35.44 36.24 1.50
CA PHE A 378 -34.54 36.69 2.56
C PHE A 378 -35.07 38.01 3.15
N PRO A 379 -34.95 38.22 4.48
CA PRO A 379 -35.19 39.55 5.04
C PRO A 379 -34.27 40.56 4.34
N GLU A 380 -34.76 41.75 4.00
CA GLU A 380 -33.94 42.80 3.38
C GLU A 380 -32.67 43.03 4.23
N LEU A 381 -31.52 42.56 3.71
CA LEU A 381 -30.22 42.98 4.21
C LEU A 381 -30.19 44.50 4.07
N ARG A 382 -30.17 45.23 5.19
CA ARG A 382 -30.18 46.70 5.20
C ARG A 382 -28.99 47.22 4.40
N SER A 383 -29.22 47.49 3.12
CA SER A 383 -28.34 48.30 2.28
C SER A 383 -28.42 49.73 2.82
N THR A 384 -27.35 50.19 3.48
CA THR A 384 -27.17 51.63 3.70
C THR A 384 -26.91 52.27 2.35
N SER A 385 -27.96 52.82 1.74
CA SER A 385 -27.94 53.47 0.44
C SER A 385 -27.05 54.71 0.43
N GLY A 386 -25.90 54.63 -0.25
CA GLY A 386 -25.03 55.75 -0.59
C GLY A 386 -25.03 56.00 -2.10
N LYS A 387 -25.21 57.27 -2.51
CA LYS A 387 -25.40 57.76 -3.89
C LYS A 387 -24.35 57.28 -4.93
N PRO A 388 -24.70 57.27 -6.23
CA PRO A 388 -23.78 56.89 -7.31
C PRO A 388 -22.54 57.80 -7.34
N ILE A 389 -21.35 57.21 -7.29
CA ILE A 389 -20.09 57.92 -7.52
C ILE A 389 -20.02 58.31 -8.99
N THR A 390 -20.04 59.61 -9.24
CA THR A 390 -19.70 60.20 -10.54
C THR A 390 -18.18 60.11 -10.70
N THR A 391 -17.72 59.31 -11.66
CA THR A 391 -16.29 59.25 -12.01
C THR A 391 -15.88 60.55 -12.70
N ARG A 392 -14.98 61.29 -12.05
CA ARG A 392 -14.26 62.40 -12.69
C ARG A 392 -13.37 61.81 -13.79
N ARG A 393 -13.66 62.15 -15.05
CA ARG A 393 -12.71 62.05 -16.16
C ARG A 393 -11.50 62.93 -15.84
N SER A 394 -10.42 62.37 -15.31
CA SER A 394 -9.10 63.00 -15.37
C SER A 394 -8.36 62.43 -16.58
N GLY A 395 -8.26 63.27 -17.62
CA GLY A 395 -7.42 63.01 -18.78
C GLY A 395 -5.95 62.95 -18.39
N GLY A 396 -5.27 61.95 -18.96
CA GLY A 396 -3.83 61.74 -18.81
C GLY A 396 -3.46 60.41 -19.45
N ARG A 397 -3.35 60.39 -20.78
CA ARG A 397 -2.74 59.25 -21.52
C ARG A 397 -1.26 59.17 -21.14
N GLY A 398 -0.95 58.35 -20.14
CA GLY A 398 0.38 57.75 -20.00
C GLY A 398 0.52 56.60 -21.00
N PRO A 399 1.74 56.26 -21.45
CA PRO A 399 1.93 55.25 -22.48
C PRO A 399 1.46 53.90 -21.95
N THR A 400 0.36 53.41 -22.52
CA THR A 400 0.00 52.00 -22.51
C THR A 400 1.20 51.22 -23.00
N ARG A 401 1.81 50.44 -22.11
CA ARG A 401 2.82 49.47 -22.49
C ARG A 401 2.06 48.37 -23.24
N GLU A 402 1.95 48.55 -24.56
CA GLU A 402 1.41 47.53 -25.45
C GLU A 402 2.28 46.27 -25.28
N LEU A 403 1.70 45.25 -24.66
CA LEU A 403 2.23 43.90 -24.70
C LEU A 403 2.14 43.44 -26.15
N GLY A 404 3.28 43.13 -26.75
CA GLY A 404 3.35 42.67 -28.13
C GLY A 404 2.47 41.44 -28.37
N ARG A 405 1.97 41.30 -29.60
CA ARG A 405 1.19 40.14 -30.05
C ARG A 405 2.03 38.85 -29.92
N ALA A 406 1.59 37.94 -29.06
CA ALA A 406 1.99 36.54 -29.04
C ALA A 406 0.70 35.68 -29.16
N PRO A 407 0.75 34.54 -29.87
CA PRO A 407 -0.44 33.75 -30.20
C PRO A 407 -1.08 33.13 -28.95
N GLU A 408 -2.42 33.06 -28.98
CA GLU A 408 -3.27 32.38 -27.99
C GLU A 408 -2.75 30.96 -27.70
N ARG A 409 -2.64 30.60 -26.42
CA ARG A 409 -2.55 29.20 -25.99
C ARG A 409 -3.92 28.79 -25.46
N ALA A 410 -4.47 27.74 -26.05
CA ALA A 410 -5.81 27.21 -25.80
C ALA A 410 -6.05 26.80 -24.33
N PRO A 411 -7.31 26.55 -23.89
CA PRO A 411 -7.69 26.60 -22.48
C PRO A 411 -7.02 25.49 -21.67
N GLY A 412 -6.28 25.87 -20.63
CA GLY A 412 -5.53 24.93 -19.78
C GLY A 412 -6.39 23.95 -18.99
N LEU A 413 -7.73 24.08 -19.04
CA LEU A 413 -8.67 23.14 -18.42
C LEU A 413 -8.75 21.78 -19.15
N LEU A 414 -8.47 21.71 -20.45
CA LEU A 414 -8.56 20.45 -21.21
C LEU A 414 -7.68 19.36 -20.64
N SER A 415 -6.46 19.74 -20.27
CA SER A 415 -5.41 18.87 -19.74
C SER A 415 -5.67 18.37 -18.32
N ILE A 416 -6.56 19.07 -17.59
CA ILE A 416 -6.74 18.93 -16.15
C ILE A 416 -8.13 18.38 -15.81
N ARG A 417 -9.13 18.57 -16.70
CA ARG A 417 -10.46 17.97 -16.57
C ARG A 417 -10.40 16.45 -16.78
N PRO A 418 -11.01 15.64 -15.89
CA PRO A 418 -11.22 14.23 -16.16
C PRO A 418 -12.13 14.09 -17.39
N SER A 419 -11.88 13.05 -18.20
CA SER A 419 -12.72 12.75 -19.36
C SER A 419 -14.18 12.60 -18.94
N PRO A 420 -15.13 13.29 -19.57
CA PRO A 420 -16.54 13.03 -19.31
C PRO A 420 -16.87 11.58 -19.69
N ILE A 421 -17.76 10.96 -18.93
CA ILE A 421 -18.36 9.68 -19.33
C ILE A 421 -19.60 10.00 -20.15
N VAL A 422 -19.66 9.50 -21.38
CA VAL A 422 -20.76 9.77 -22.32
C VAL A 422 -21.18 8.46 -22.98
N GLY A 423 -22.49 8.22 -23.03
CA GLY A 423 -23.08 7.00 -23.57
C GLY A 423 -22.83 5.77 -22.69
N ARG A 424 -22.91 4.59 -23.32
CA ARG A 424 -22.78 3.26 -22.66
C ARG A 424 -23.85 3.00 -21.60
N GLU A 425 -25.04 3.55 -21.77
CA GLU A 425 -26.12 3.45 -20.78
C GLU A 425 -26.50 1.99 -20.48
N GLU A 426 -26.49 1.09 -21.47
CA GLU A 426 -26.73 -0.34 -21.26
C GLU A 426 -25.71 -0.96 -20.29
N ILE A 427 -24.40 -0.79 -20.54
CA ILE A 427 -23.34 -1.31 -19.68
C ILE A 427 -23.41 -0.67 -18.28
N ARG A 428 -23.66 0.64 -18.23
CA ARG A 428 -23.77 1.39 -16.98
C ARG A 428 -24.95 0.87 -16.14
N THR A 429 -26.11 0.68 -16.76
CA THR A 429 -27.33 0.18 -16.11
C THR A 429 -27.11 -1.24 -15.61
N HIS A 430 -26.55 -2.12 -16.43
CA HIS A 430 -26.26 -3.50 -16.06
C HIS A 430 -25.28 -3.62 -14.89
N LEU A 431 -24.17 -2.85 -14.91
CA LEU A 431 -23.23 -2.80 -13.79
C LEU A 431 -23.88 -2.27 -12.50
N ARG A 432 -24.85 -1.35 -12.60
CA ARG A 432 -25.64 -0.91 -11.44
C ARG A 432 -26.54 -2.00 -10.91
N GLU A 433 -27.30 -2.66 -11.78
CA GLU A 433 -28.17 -3.77 -11.39
C GLU A 433 -27.40 -4.86 -10.64
N ILE A 434 -26.17 -5.18 -11.07
CA ILE A 434 -25.30 -6.13 -10.36
C ILE A 434 -24.93 -5.62 -8.96
N CYS A 435 -24.57 -4.34 -8.82
CA CYS A 435 -24.26 -3.75 -7.52
C CYS A 435 -25.49 -3.76 -6.60
N ASP A 436 -26.65 -3.37 -7.12
CA ASP A 436 -27.90 -3.28 -6.36
C ASP A 436 -28.35 -4.67 -5.88
N GLN A 437 -28.26 -5.70 -6.73
CA GLN A 437 -28.49 -7.10 -6.35
C GLN A 437 -27.64 -7.51 -5.14
N VAL A 438 -26.33 -7.23 -5.18
CA VAL A 438 -25.41 -7.57 -4.08
C VAL A 438 -25.69 -6.73 -2.83
N VAL A 439 -26.01 -5.45 -2.97
CA VAL A 439 -26.38 -4.57 -1.85
C VAL A 439 -27.64 -5.06 -1.16
N ASP A 440 -28.68 -5.42 -1.91
CA ASP A 440 -29.94 -5.93 -1.39
C ASP A 440 -29.80 -7.36 -0.84
N GLY A 441 -28.76 -8.09 -1.24
CA GLY A 441 -28.52 -9.47 -0.82
C GLY A 441 -29.24 -10.50 -1.68
N HIS A 442 -29.60 -10.12 -2.90
CA HIS A 442 -30.12 -11.01 -3.91
C HIS A 442 -28.96 -11.60 -4.74
N GLY A 443 -28.97 -12.91 -4.98
CA GLY A 443 -27.94 -13.59 -5.78
C GLY A 443 -26.70 -14.02 -4.99
N PRO A 444 -25.61 -14.44 -5.67
CA PRO A 444 -24.40 -14.90 -4.99
C PRO A 444 -23.66 -13.74 -4.31
N PRO A 445 -23.00 -13.99 -3.17
CA PRO A 445 -22.33 -12.96 -2.38
C PRO A 445 -21.18 -12.29 -3.13
N HIS A 446 -20.53 -13.03 -4.03
CA HIS A 446 -19.46 -12.53 -4.89
C HIS A 446 -19.89 -12.46 -6.35
N ARG A 447 -19.60 -11.35 -7.02
CA ARG A 447 -19.81 -11.16 -8.46
C ARG A 447 -18.52 -10.69 -9.12
N LEU A 448 -18.10 -11.34 -10.20
CA LEU A 448 -16.96 -10.92 -11.02
C LEU A 448 -17.46 -10.48 -12.40
N VAL A 449 -17.09 -9.26 -12.81
CA VAL A 449 -17.35 -8.71 -14.14
C VAL A 449 -16.02 -8.29 -14.77
N ILE A 450 -15.73 -8.79 -15.97
CA ILE A 450 -14.50 -8.51 -16.71
C ILE A 450 -14.87 -7.67 -17.93
N LEU A 451 -14.40 -6.42 -17.95
CA LEU A 451 -14.50 -5.51 -19.09
C LEU A 451 -13.36 -5.78 -20.06
N VAL A 452 -13.66 -6.29 -21.25
CA VAL A 452 -12.68 -6.63 -22.29
C VAL A 452 -12.83 -5.67 -23.47
N GLY A 453 -11.73 -5.18 -24.02
CA GLY A 453 -11.76 -4.26 -25.16
C GLY A 453 -10.36 -3.79 -25.55
N SER A 454 -10.21 -3.17 -26.72
CA SER A 454 -8.92 -2.65 -27.18
C SER A 454 -8.43 -1.46 -26.36
N ALA A 455 -7.16 -1.07 -26.51
CA ALA A 455 -6.59 0.07 -25.79
C ALA A 455 -7.33 1.39 -26.10
N GLY A 456 -7.63 2.17 -25.04
CA GLY A 456 -8.23 3.51 -25.18
C GLY A 456 -9.76 3.57 -25.34
N VAL A 457 -10.47 2.43 -25.39
CA VAL A 457 -11.95 2.39 -25.56
C VAL A 457 -12.77 2.83 -24.34
N GLY A 458 -12.13 3.10 -23.20
CA GLY A 458 -12.79 3.66 -22.00
C GLY A 458 -13.10 2.68 -20.87
N LYS A 459 -12.59 1.44 -20.89
CA LYS A 459 -12.82 0.42 -19.83
C LYS A 459 -12.57 0.94 -18.41
N SER A 460 -11.38 1.50 -18.17
CA SER A 460 -10.99 2.07 -16.87
C SER A 460 -11.87 3.24 -16.46
N ARG A 461 -12.39 4.03 -17.41
CA ARG A 461 -13.31 5.13 -17.12
C ARG A 461 -14.70 4.64 -16.70
N ILE A 462 -15.19 3.54 -17.27
CA ILE A 462 -16.45 2.91 -16.84
C ILE A 462 -16.33 2.39 -15.40
N ALA A 463 -15.25 1.66 -15.09
CA ALA A 463 -15.02 1.15 -13.74
C ALA A 463 -14.81 2.28 -12.71
N GLU A 464 -14.12 3.35 -13.10
CA GLU A 464 -13.95 4.54 -12.26
C GLU A 464 -15.29 5.25 -11.99
N TRP A 465 -16.13 5.43 -13.02
CA TRP A 465 -17.47 5.98 -12.86
C TRP A 465 -18.31 5.14 -11.88
N LEU A 466 -18.27 3.82 -11.98
CA LEU A 466 -19.01 2.95 -11.07
C LEU A 466 -18.54 3.15 -9.61
N CYS A 467 -17.21 3.26 -9.41
CA CYS A 467 -16.64 3.56 -8.09
C CYS A 467 -17.07 4.94 -7.56
N GLU A 468 -17.03 5.99 -8.40
CA GLU A 468 -17.51 7.32 -8.05
C GLU A 468 -18.99 7.25 -7.65
N ALA A 469 -19.80 6.58 -8.45
CA ALA A 469 -21.24 6.60 -8.30
C ALA A 469 -21.72 5.79 -7.06
N VAL A 470 -21.16 4.60 -6.76
CA VAL A 470 -21.47 3.89 -5.48
C VAL A 470 -20.98 4.65 -4.25
N HIS A 471 -19.90 5.42 -4.36
CA HIS A 471 -19.37 6.23 -3.27
C HIS A 471 -20.26 7.44 -3.01
N GLU A 472 -20.65 8.14 -4.08
CA GLU A 472 -21.53 9.31 -4.04
C GLU A 472 -22.88 8.95 -3.42
N GLU A 473 -23.45 7.81 -3.77
CA GLU A 473 -24.68 7.28 -3.17
C GLU A 473 -24.45 6.65 -1.78
N GLY A 474 -23.22 6.25 -1.48
CA GLY A 474 -22.90 5.55 -0.23
C GLY A 474 -23.54 4.15 -0.15
N THR A 475 -23.60 3.41 -1.25
CA THR A 475 -24.15 2.04 -1.28
C THR A 475 -23.07 0.99 -1.02
N MET A 476 -21.84 1.22 -1.50
CA MET A 476 -20.71 0.29 -1.38
C MET A 476 -19.41 1.02 -1.02
N VAL A 477 -18.38 0.28 -0.61
CA VAL A 477 -17.02 0.80 -0.40
C VAL A 477 -16.14 0.46 -1.62
N PRO A 478 -15.75 1.44 -2.45
CA PRO A 478 -14.86 1.18 -3.58
C PRO A 478 -13.40 1.04 -3.13
N LEU A 479 -12.74 -0.01 -3.60
CA LEU A 479 -11.31 -0.28 -3.44
C LEU A 479 -10.65 -0.37 -4.83
N LYS A 480 -9.79 0.59 -5.14
CA LYS A 480 -9.17 0.75 -6.47
C LYS A 480 -7.78 0.09 -6.50
N ALA A 481 -7.67 -1.10 -7.06
CA ALA A 481 -6.42 -1.83 -7.21
C ALA A 481 -5.92 -1.75 -8.66
N ARG A 482 -4.75 -1.15 -8.88
CA ARG A 482 -4.17 -0.98 -10.23
C ARG A 482 -2.96 -1.89 -10.40
N TYR A 483 -2.79 -2.46 -11.59
CA TYR A 483 -1.66 -3.31 -11.96
C TYR A 483 -0.92 -2.71 -13.15
N ARG A 484 0.41 -2.74 -13.13
CA ARG A 484 1.27 -2.15 -14.18
C ARG A 484 2.39 -3.10 -14.57
N THR A 485 2.89 -2.95 -15.80
CA THR A 485 4.03 -3.70 -16.34
C THR A 485 5.27 -3.55 -15.46
N VAL A 486 5.54 -2.34 -14.98
CA VAL A 486 6.56 -2.05 -13.95
C VAL A 486 5.84 -1.83 -12.63
N ARG A 487 5.90 -2.83 -11.75
CA ARG A 487 5.19 -2.80 -10.46
C ARG A 487 5.60 -1.59 -9.62
N GLY A 488 4.61 -0.87 -9.11
CA GLY A 488 4.73 0.13 -8.06
C GLY A 488 4.51 -0.44 -6.66
N PRO A 489 4.94 0.26 -5.59
CA PRO A 489 4.73 -0.16 -4.21
C PRO A 489 3.26 -0.09 -3.76
N LEU A 490 2.43 0.68 -4.47
CA LEU A 490 0.98 0.84 -4.25
C LEU A 490 0.14 0.08 -5.29
N ASP A 491 0.73 -0.88 -5.99
CA ASP A 491 -0.03 -1.72 -6.92
C ASP A 491 -0.83 -2.79 -6.15
N GLY A 492 -1.97 -3.19 -6.70
CA GLY A 492 -2.83 -4.24 -6.13
C GLY A 492 -3.60 -3.85 -4.85
N MET A 493 -4.01 -4.87 -4.08
CA MET A 493 -4.90 -4.70 -2.91
C MET A 493 -4.29 -3.89 -1.77
N LEU A 494 -2.97 -3.98 -1.58
CA LEU A 494 -2.27 -3.23 -0.55
C LEU A 494 -2.42 -1.73 -0.80
N GLY A 495 -2.13 -1.28 -2.03
CA GLY A 495 -2.32 0.12 -2.40
C GLY A 495 -3.77 0.59 -2.32
N ALA A 496 -4.72 -0.26 -2.72
CA ALA A 496 -6.15 0.03 -2.57
C ALA A 496 -6.55 0.26 -1.10
N THR A 497 -5.99 -0.55 -0.19
CA THR A 497 -6.23 -0.46 1.25
C THR A 497 -5.59 0.78 1.85
N ILE A 498 -4.34 1.07 1.48
CA ILE A 498 -3.62 2.29 1.89
C ILE A 498 -4.41 3.53 1.48
N THR A 499 -4.89 3.56 0.23
CA THR A 499 -5.69 4.68 -0.30
C THR A 499 -7.02 4.86 0.43
N HIS A 500 -7.68 3.75 0.78
CA HIS A 500 -8.93 3.81 1.55
C HIS A 500 -8.73 4.44 2.94
N PHE A 501 -7.63 4.08 3.62
CA PHE A 501 -7.32 4.60 4.94
C PHE A 501 -6.60 5.96 4.92
N ASN A 502 -6.18 6.45 3.75
CA ASN A 502 -5.36 7.65 3.59
C ASN A 502 -4.00 7.52 4.32
N PHE A 503 -3.38 6.35 4.22
CA PHE A 503 -2.12 6.00 4.91
C PHE A 503 -0.86 6.20 4.06
N GLU A 504 -0.95 6.75 2.85
CA GLU A 504 0.13 6.88 1.89
C GLU A 504 1.37 7.62 2.41
N ARG A 505 1.37 8.34 3.52
CA ARG A 505 2.60 8.99 4.06
C ARG A 505 2.79 8.76 5.55
N THR A 506 2.09 7.77 6.07
CA THR A 506 1.93 7.56 7.51
C THR A 506 2.97 6.57 8.00
N ASP A 507 3.65 6.90 9.09
CA ASP A 507 4.54 5.96 9.76
C ASP A 507 3.72 4.85 10.44
N ARG A 508 4.38 3.73 10.74
CA ARG A 508 3.75 2.55 11.32
C ARG A 508 3.06 2.85 12.65
N ASP A 509 3.73 3.56 13.58
CA ASP A 509 3.17 3.83 14.91
C ASP A 509 1.91 4.71 14.82
N THR A 510 1.88 5.61 13.84
CA THR A 510 0.69 6.41 13.55
C THR A 510 -0.42 5.57 12.91
N ILE A 511 -0.10 4.65 11.97
CA ILE A 511 -1.07 3.68 11.42
C ILE A 511 -1.68 2.86 12.54
N GLU A 512 -0.86 2.32 13.44
CA GLU A 512 -1.27 1.45 14.53
C GLU A 512 -2.16 2.19 15.54
N ARG A 513 -1.81 3.42 15.94
CA ARG A 513 -2.68 4.30 16.76
C ARG A 513 -4.03 4.55 16.09
N SER A 514 -4.00 4.84 14.79
CA SER A 514 -5.19 5.14 14.01
C SER A 514 -6.12 3.95 13.94
N LEU A 515 -5.58 2.75 13.67
CA LEU A 515 -6.35 1.51 13.61
C LEU A 515 -6.90 1.10 14.98
N LEU A 516 -6.12 1.21 16.08
CA LEU A 516 -6.59 0.97 17.44
C LEU A 516 -7.82 1.83 17.75
N SER A 517 -7.74 3.11 17.40
CA SER A 517 -8.81 4.08 17.66
C SER A 517 -10.03 3.86 16.75
N ARG A 518 -9.82 3.68 15.44
CA ARG A 518 -10.89 3.47 14.44
C ARG A 518 -11.63 2.15 14.66
N TRP A 519 -10.93 1.10 15.08
CA TRP A 519 -11.54 -0.20 15.38
C TRP A 519 -12.03 -0.34 16.82
N LYS A 520 -11.88 0.72 17.64
CA LYS A 520 -12.31 0.80 19.05
C LYS A 520 -11.71 -0.33 19.91
N VAL A 521 -10.44 -0.66 19.67
CA VAL A 521 -9.71 -1.69 20.41
C VAL A 521 -9.18 -1.10 21.72
N GLY A 522 -9.66 -1.64 22.84
CA GLY A 522 -9.27 -1.20 24.18
C GLY A 522 -7.90 -1.73 24.62
N LYS A 523 -7.30 -1.10 25.64
CA LYS A 523 -6.01 -1.57 26.21
C LYS A 523 -6.08 -3.01 26.74
N SER A 524 -7.25 -3.47 27.19
CA SER A 524 -7.50 -4.83 27.70
C SER A 524 -7.78 -5.88 26.61
N ASP A 525 -8.03 -5.48 25.36
CA ASP A 525 -8.34 -6.38 24.24
C ASP A 525 -7.05 -6.86 23.56
N LYS A 526 -6.45 -7.93 24.09
CA LYS A 526 -5.20 -8.50 23.57
C LYS A 526 -5.34 -8.98 22.12
N ASN A 527 -6.46 -9.60 21.77
CA ASN A 527 -6.70 -10.13 20.42
C ASN A 527 -6.88 -9.00 19.41
N GLY A 528 -7.69 -7.98 19.73
CA GLY A 528 -7.84 -6.81 18.87
C GLY A 528 -6.52 -6.07 18.64
N ARG A 529 -5.66 -5.99 19.67
CA ARG A 529 -4.32 -5.38 19.56
C ARG A 529 -3.40 -6.16 18.63
N ALA A 530 -3.43 -7.50 18.69
CA ALA A 530 -2.69 -8.35 17.76
C ALA A 530 -3.15 -8.17 16.30
N TRP A 531 -4.46 -8.11 16.04
CA TRP A 531 -4.97 -7.84 14.69
C TRP A 531 -4.59 -6.47 14.16
N VAL A 532 -4.56 -5.45 15.01
CA VAL A 532 -4.08 -4.11 14.63
C VAL A 532 -2.59 -4.13 14.31
N ALA A 533 -1.78 -4.78 15.15
CA ALA A 533 -0.35 -4.94 14.89
C ALA A 533 -0.08 -5.69 13.57
N GLY A 534 -0.84 -6.76 13.30
CA GLY A 534 -0.76 -7.50 12.04
C GLY A 534 -1.17 -6.66 10.84
N ALA A 535 -2.27 -5.92 10.90
CA ALA A 535 -2.68 -5.03 9.82
C ALA A 535 -1.66 -3.91 9.56
N ALA A 536 -1.07 -3.35 10.62
CA ALA A 536 0.02 -2.38 10.52
C ALA A 536 1.28 -3.00 9.90
N GLU A 537 1.64 -4.25 10.24
CA GLU A 537 2.73 -4.99 9.62
C GLU A 537 2.45 -5.30 8.13
N TRP A 538 1.20 -5.59 7.75
CA TRP A 538 0.84 -5.81 6.35
C TRP A 538 0.93 -4.51 5.53
N ILE A 539 0.41 -3.42 6.09
CA ILE A 539 0.44 -2.10 5.46
C ILE A 539 1.87 -1.55 5.40
N ARG A 540 2.64 -1.77 6.46
CA ARG A 540 3.98 -1.22 6.68
C ARG A 540 4.90 -2.23 7.38
N PRO A 541 5.55 -3.12 6.62
CA PRO A 541 6.43 -4.14 7.20
C PRO A 541 7.61 -3.54 7.97
N THR A 542 8.04 -4.20 9.04
CA THR A 542 9.25 -3.79 9.77
C THR A 542 10.51 -4.31 9.06
N PRO A 543 11.57 -3.49 8.87
CA PRO A 543 12.86 -4.00 8.43
C PRO A 543 13.41 -5.05 9.41
N ALA A 544 14.02 -6.13 8.88
CA ALA A 544 14.49 -7.27 9.66
C ALA A 544 15.54 -6.91 10.73
N ASP A 545 16.33 -5.84 10.53
CA ASP A 545 17.47 -5.46 11.38
C ASP A 545 17.13 -4.56 12.59
N THR A 546 15.86 -4.31 12.88
CA THR A 546 15.48 -3.37 13.97
C THR A 546 15.16 -4.13 15.27
N GLU A 547 16.04 -4.03 16.28
CA GLU A 547 15.82 -4.60 17.63
C GLU A 547 14.63 -3.98 18.41
N ARG A 548 13.95 -2.95 17.87
CA ARG A 548 12.67 -2.43 18.39
C ARG A 548 11.72 -2.06 17.25
N PRO A 549 10.42 -2.42 17.36
CA PRO A 549 9.47 -1.52 18.03
C PRO A 549 8.40 -2.24 18.90
N LEU A 550 8.22 -1.78 20.15
CA LEU A 550 6.92 -1.89 20.83
C LEU A 550 6.07 -0.72 20.30
N GLY A 551 5.31 -0.98 19.24
CA GLY A 551 4.33 -0.04 18.72
C GLY A 551 3.21 0.27 19.73
N PRO A 552 2.30 1.19 19.42
CA PRO A 552 1.21 1.61 20.31
C PRO A 552 0.30 0.48 20.81
N SER A 553 0.15 -0.61 20.05
CA SER A 553 -0.58 -1.80 20.47
C SER A 553 0.23 -2.65 21.43
N GLY A 554 1.50 -2.37 21.71
CA GLY A 554 2.37 -3.13 22.60
C GLY A 554 2.50 -4.61 22.28
N VAL A 555 2.12 -5.02 21.06
CA VAL A 555 2.20 -6.39 20.56
C VAL A 555 3.19 -6.40 19.39
N ARG A 556 4.22 -7.24 19.47
CA ARG A 556 5.08 -7.56 18.33
C ARG A 556 4.32 -8.54 17.46
N PHE A 557 4.19 -8.24 16.17
CA PHE A 557 3.48 -9.09 15.23
C PHE A 557 4.28 -9.14 13.93
N THR A 558 4.63 -10.33 13.48
CA THR A 558 5.42 -10.56 12.27
C THR A 558 4.59 -11.38 11.27
N LEU A 559 4.59 -10.96 10.02
CA LEU A 559 3.90 -11.66 8.93
C LEU A 559 4.85 -12.65 8.26
N ASP A 560 5.24 -13.64 9.04
CA ASP A 560 6.26 -14.62 8.63
C ASP A 560 5.64 -15.73 7.79
N THR A 561 4.38 -16.08 8.07
CA THR A 561 3.62 -17.07 7.32
C THR A 561 2.61 -16.42 6.35
N LEU A 562 2.35 -17.11 5.24
CA LEU A 562 1.39 -16.69 4.21
C LEU A 562 -0.04 -16.81 4.74
N GLU A 563 -0.30 -17.77 5.61
CA GLU A 563 -1.58 -17.94 6.30
C GLU A 563 -1.88 -16.76 7.23
N VAL A 564 -0.94 -16.38 8.09
CA VAL A 564 -1.10 -15.23 8.99
C VAL A 564 -1.28 -13.94 8.18
N ARG A 565 -0.51 -13.77 7.08
CA ARG A 565 -0.71 -12.66 6.15
C ARG A 565 -2.12 -12.65 5.56
N ARG A 566 -2.64 -13.79 5.11
CA ARG A 566 -4.01 -13.90 4.58
C ARG A 566 -5.05 -13.59 5.66
N LEU A 567 -4.90 -14.15 6.86
CA LEU A 567 -5.80 -13.89 7.98
C LEU A 567 -5.88 -12.40 8.31
N VAL A 568 -4.75 -11.71 8.31
CA VAL A 568 -4.68 -10.26 8.52
C VAL A 568 -5.34 -9.48 7.39
N ILE A 569 -5.08 -9.84 6.13
CA ILE A 569 -5.74 -9.21 4.97
C ILE A 569 -7.24 -9.35 5.09
N ARG A 570 -7.71 -10.57 5.34
CA ARG A 570 -9.11 -10.95 5.48
C ARG A 570 -9.80 -10.19 6.61
N TYR A 571 -9.16 -10.16 7.79
CA TYR A 571 -9.64 -9.37 8.92
C TYR A 571 -9.76 -7.89 8.56
N THR A 572 -8.75 -7.33 7.89
CA THR A 572 -8.73 -5.92 7.48
C THR A 572 -9.87 -5.63 6.49
N LEU A 573 -10.09 -6.50 5.51
CA LEU A 573 -11.19 -6.37 4.54
C LEU A 573 -12.57 -6.46 5.23
N ARG A 574 -12.77 -7.39 6.17
CA ARG A 574 -14.01 -7.46 6.99
C ARG A 574 -14.23 -6.19 7.80
N ARG A 575 -13.15 -5.58 8.32
CA ARG A 575 -13.24 -4.31 9.06
C ARG A 575 -13.64 -3.15 8.17
N ILE A 576 -13.16 -3.11 6.91
CA ILE A 576 -13.57 -2.12 5.92
C ILE A 576 -15.03 -2.34 5.52
N ALA A 577 -15.42 -3.59 5.29
CA ALA A 577 -16.75 -3.96 4.77
C ALA A 577 -17.85 -4.06 5.82
N ARG A 578 -17.58 -3.66 7.07
CA ARG A 578 -18.47 -3.90 8.22
C ARG A 578 -19.90 -3.38 8.05
N LYS A 579 -20.07 -2.25 7.34
CA LYS A 579 -21.38 -1.61 7.15
C LYS A 579 -21.95 -1.79 5.75
N ARG A 580 -21.10 -2.10 4.76
CA ARG A 580 -21.45 -2.04 3.33
C ARG A 580 -20.62 -3.03 2.53
N PRO A 581 -21.16 -3.59 1.43
CA PRO A 581 -20.41 -4.44 0.52
C PRO A 581 -19.16 -3.75 -0.07
N LEU A 582 -18.20 -4.55 -0.53
CA LEU A 582 -17.00 -4.05 -1.21
C LEU A 582 -17.20 -4.03 -2.73
N LEU A 583 -16.71 -2.98 -3.38
CA LEU A 583 -16.52 -2.94 -4.83
C LEU A 583 -15.03 -2.86 -5.13
N PHE A 584 -14.44 -3.93 -5.68
CA PHE A 584 -13.07 -3.89 -6.20
C PHE A 584 -13.06 -3.45 -7.65
N TRP A 585 -12.29 -2.41 -7.95
CA TRP A 585 -11.86 -2.13 -9.32
C TRP A 585 -10.44 -2.69 -9.49
N LEU A 586 -10.31 -3.71 -10.35
CA LEU A 586 -9.05 -4.38 -10.69
C LEU A 586 -8.56 -3.90 -12.06
N ASP A 587 -7.81 -2.80 -12.08
CA ASP A 587 -7.39 -2.16 -13.32
C ASP A 587 -6.18 -2.85 -13.95
N ASP A 588 -6.28 -3.19 -15.24
CA ASP A 588 -5.26 -3.90 -16.01
C ASP A 588 -4.89 -5.27 -15.38
N LEU A 589 -5.90 -6.06 -15.01
CA LEU A 589 -5.72 -7.35 -14.28
C LEU A 589 -4.76 -8.33 -14.98
N HIS A 590 -4.62 -8.26 -16.31
CA HIS A 590 -3.64 -9.05 -17.08
C HIS A 590 -2.17 -8.81 -16.67
N GLN A 591 -1.86 -7.68 -16.02
CA GLN A 591 -0.54 -7.35 -15.48
C GLN A 591 -0.31 -7.91 -14.06
N ALA A 592 -1.32 -8.51 -13.42
CA ALA A 592 -1.23 -8.98 -12.05
C ALA A 592 -0.35 -10.24 -11.88
N SER A 593 0.17 -10.43 -10.66
CA SER A 593 0.98 -11.58 -10.29
C SER A 593 0.13 -12.84 -10.09
N GLU A 594 0.72 -14.02 -10.24
CA GLU A 594 0.09 -15.30 -9.86
C GLU A 594 -0.46 -15.28 -8.43
N ALA A 595 0.36 -14.86 -7.44
CA ALA A 595 -0.08 -14.71 -6.05
C ALA A 595 -1.29 -13.77 -5.83
N THR A 596 -1.56 -12.86 -6.77
CA THR A 596 -2.73 -11.97 -6.72
C THR A 596 -3.99 -12.73 -7.12
N PHE A 597 -3.93 -13.55 -8.18
CA PHE A 597 -5.01 -14.42 -8.61
C PHE A 597 -5.34 -15.47 -7.52
N ASP A 598 -4.33 -16.10 -6.94
CA ASP A 598 -4.50 -17.03 -5.81
C ASP A 598 -5.22 -16.37 -4.63
N GLY A 599 -4.88 -15.10 -4.36
CA GLY A 599 -5.54 -14.31 -3.33
C GLY A 599 -7.04 -14.13 -3.59
N PHE A 600 -7.45 -13.83 -4.83
CA PHE A 600 -8.86 -13.69 -5.18
C PHE A 600 -9.62 -15.02 -5.13
N HIS A 601 -9.02 -16.12 -5.60
CA HIS A 601 -9.61 -17.45 -5.45
C HIS A 601 -9.89 -17.80 -3.99
N LYS A 602 -8.94 -17.49 -3.10
CA LYS A 602 -9.08 -17.76 -1.66
C LYS A 602 -10.08 -16.86 -0.99
N ILE A 603 -10.11 -15.57 -1.32
CA ILE A 603 -11.18 -14.67 -0.87
C ILE A 603 -12.54 -15.26 -1.27
N HIS A 604 -12.67 -15.78 -2.50
CA HIS A 604 -13.93 -16.39 -2.91
C HIS A 604 -14.30 -17.66 -2.13
N ALA A 605 -13.34 -18.54 -1.88
CA ALA A 605 -13.58 -19.82 -1.20
C ALA A 605 -13.78 -19.67 0.32
N GLU A 606 -13.03 -18.77 0.96
CA GLU A 606 -12.92 -18.70 2.42
C GLU A 606 -13.81 -17.62 3.06
N GLU A 607 -14.42 -16.72 2.26
CA GLU A 607 -15.28 -15.61 2.74
C GLU A 607 -16.68 -15.61 2.10
N PRO A 608 -17.48 -16.68 2.22
CA PRO A 608 -18.79 -16.75 1.55
C PRO A 608 -19.80 -15.71 2.08
N ASP A 609 -19.64 -15.23 3.31
CA ASP A 609 -20.56 -14.28 3.93
C ASP A 609 -20.30 -12.82 3.52
N GLN A 610 -19.11 -12.54 2.97
CA GLN A 610 -18.73 -11.19 2.60
C GLN A 610 -19.33 -10.83 1.24
N ARG A 611 -20.00 -9.69 1.14
CA ARG A 611 -20.57 -9.25 -0.14
C ARG A 611 -19.55 -8.44 -0.94
N ILE A 612 -19.20 -8.92 -2.14
CA ILE A 612 -18.12 -8.37 -2.97
C ILE A 612 -18.52 -8.32 -4.44
N VAL A 613 -18.35 -7.15 -5.07
CA VAL A 613 -18.36 -7.02 -6.54
C VAL A 613 -16.93 -6.73 -7.00
N MET A 614 -16.45 -7.46 -8.00
CA MET A 614 -15.15 -7.27 -8.63
C MET A 614 -15.35 -6.86 -10.08
N VAL A 615 -14.88 -5.67 -10.46
CA VAL A 615 -14.87 -5.19 -11.85
C VAL A 615 -13.43 -5.11 -12.32
N ALA A 616 -13.05 -6.01 -13.23
CA ALA A 616 -11.71 -6.08 -13.79
C ALA A 616 -11.65 -5.47 -15.20
N THR A 617 -10.55 -4.80 -15.54
CA THR A 617 -10.30 -4.30 -16.91
C THR A 617 -9.18 -5.09 -17.57
N VAL A 618 -9.40 -5.52 -18.82
CA VAL A 618 -8.46 -6.35 -19.57
C VAL A 618 -8.39 -5.90 -21.03
N ARG A 619 -7.20 -5.96 -21.63
CA ARG A 619 -6.98 -5.63 -23.06
C ARG A 619 -7.28 -6.85 -23.93
N SER A 620 -8.01 -6.66 -25.03
CA SER A 620 -8.40 -7.78 -25.92
C SER A 620 -7.20 -8.57 -26.46
N GLU A 621 -6.10 -7.89 -26.77
CA GLU A 621 -4.85 -8.49 -27.25
C GLU A 621 -4.15 -9.39 -26.22
N ASP A 622 -4.36 -9.15 -24.91
CA ASP A 622 -3.73 -9.90 -23.82
C ASP A 622 -4.56 -11.10 -23.33
N VAL A 623 -5.75 -11.31 -23.92
CA VAL A 623 -6.63 -12.48 -23.67
C VAL A 623 -6.40 -13.58 -24.71
N GLN A 624 -5.33 -13.50 -25.52
CA GLN A 624 -5.01 -14.53 -26.50
C GLN A 624 -4.80 -15.90 -25.85
N ILE A 625 -5.41 -16.94 -26.43
CA ILE A 625 -5.35 -18.32 -25.95
C ILE A 625 -3.88 -18.77 -25.90
N GLY A 626 -3.46 -19.31 -24.74
CA GLY A 626 -2.10 -19.82 -24.51
C GLY A 626 -1.15 -18.87 -23.77
N ALA A 627 -1.52 -17.61 -23.55
CA ALA A 627 -0.75 -16.71 -22.70
C ALA A 627 -0.97 -17.05 -21.20
N PRO A 628 0.09 -17.06 -20.35
CA PRO A 628 -0.05 -17.36 -18.92
C PRO A 628 -1.04 -16.45 -18.17
N ALA A 629 -1.20 -15.19 -18.61
CA ALA A 629 -2.17 -14.27 -18.03
C ALA A 629 -3.61 -14.62 -18.44
N ALA A 630 -3.84 -14.99 -19.69
CA ALA A 630 -5.15 -15.39 -20.21
C ALA A 630 -5.68 -16.65 -19.52
N GLU A 631 -4.79 -17.61 -19.22
CA GLU A 631 -5.16 -18.83 -18.47
C GLU A 631 -5.62 -18.52 -17.05
N ARG A 632 -4.87 -17.68 -16.32
CA ARG A 632 -5.22 -17.25 -14.96
C ARG A 632 -6.55 -16.50 -14.91
N ILE A 633 -6.81 -15.62 -15.88
CA ILE A 633 -8.09 -14.91 -15.98
C ILE A 633 -9.24 -15.89 -16.25
N ARG A 634 -9.02 -16.91 -17.09
CA ARG A 634 -10.03 -17.95 -17.36
C ARG A 634 -10.35 -18.75 -16.11
N GLN A 635 -9.33 -19.22 -15.38
CA GLN A 635 -9.50 -19.97 -14.13
C GLN A 635 -10.27 -19.16 -13.09
N LEU A 636 -9.93 -17.88 -12.91
CA LEU A 636 -10.63 -16.99 -11.98
C LEU A 636 -12.09 -16.78 -12.38
N ARG A 637 -12.35 -16.60 -13.68
CA ARG A 637 -13.71 -16.48 -14.22
C ARG A 637 -14.53 -17.74 -13.96
N GLU A 638 -13.99 -18.91 -14.26
CA GLU A 638 -14.69 -20.20 -14.06
C GLU A 638 -14.99 -20.45 -12.57
N ALA A 639 -14.04 -20.11 -11.69
CA ALA A 639 -14.23 -20.30 -10.25
C ALA A 639 -15.32 -19.40 -9.64
N MET A 640 -15.53 -18.19 -10.18
CA MET A 640 -16.45 -17.19 -9.63
C MET A 640 -17.73 -17.00 -10.46
N ASP A 641 -17.98 -17.86 -11.45
CA ASP A 641 -19.05 -17.69 -12.46
C ASP A 641 -19.05 -16.26 -13.06
N GLY A 642 -17.86 -15.81 -13.47
CA GLY A 642 -17.60 -14.44 -13.89
C GLY A 642 -18.19 -14.09 -15.26
N GLU A 643 -18.78 -12.90 -15.35
CA GLU A 643 -19.35 -12.33 -16.57
C GLU A 643 -18.29 -11.56 -17.36
N VAL A 644 -18.37 -11.60 -18.69
CA VAL A 644 -17.48 -10.83 -19.59
C VAL A 644 -18.33 -9.87 -20.40
N ILE A 645 -18.00 -8.57 -20.32
CA ILE A 645 -18.66 -7.51 -21.08
C ILE A 645 -17.65 -6.96 -22.09
N GLU A 646 -17.98 -7.04 -23.37
CA GLU A 646 -17.17 -6.48 -24.44
C GLU A 646 -17.43 -4.97 -24.60
N VAL A 647 -16.37 -4.17 -24.48
CA VAL A 647 -16.39 -2.72 -24.63
C VAL A 647 -15.88 -2.37 -26.03
N ASN A 648 -16.83 -2.23 -26.95
CA ASN A 648 -16.57 -1.89 -28.36
C ASN A 648 -16.14 -0.43 -28.54
N ALA A 649 -15.79 0.00 -29.77
CA ALA A 649 -15.64 1.42 -30.09
C ALA A 649 -17.00 2.16 -29.98
N MET A 650 -16.98 3.48 -29.74
CA MET A 650 -18.20 4.30 -29.69
C MET A 650 -18.71 4.59 -31.11
N ASP A 651 -20.02 4.77 -31.26
CA ASP A 651 -20.57 5.32 -32.50
C ASP A 651 -20.19 6.80 -32.69
N ALA A 652 -20.48 7.32 -33.88
CA ALA A 652 -20.13 8.70 -34.23
C ALA A 652 -20.86 9.72 -33.33
N ASP A 653 -22.15 9.53 -33.05
CA ASP A 653 -22.97 10.48 -32.31
C ASP A 653 -22.57 10.58 -30.83
N THR A 654 -22.24 9.44 -30.22
CA THR A 654 -21.69 9.35 -28.86
C THR A 654 -20.31 10.01 -28.80
N THR A 655 -19.47 9.78 -29.81
CA THR A 655 -18.14 10.42 -29.89
C THR A 655 -18.24 11.93 -30.05
N GLN A 656 -19.19 12.43 -30.86
CA GLN A 656 -19.46 13.86 -30.98
C GLN A 656 -19.94 14.45 -29.65
N SER A 657 -20.81 13.74 -28.94
CA SER A 657 -21.30 14.14 -27.62
C SER A 657 -20.17 14.22 -26.59
N LEU A 658 -19.23 13.27 -26.60
CA LEU A 658 -18.01 13.31 -25.78
C LEU A 658 -17.17 14.56 -26.06
N LEU A 659 -16.94 14.88 -27.35
CA LEU A 659 -16.16 16.03 -27.76
C LEU A 659 -16.81 17.35 -27.34
N ARG A 660 -18.13 17.49 -27.54
CA ARG A 660 -18.91 18.66 -27.11
C ARG A 660 -18.91 18.83 -25.59
N ALA A 661 -18.93 17.72 -24.84
CA ALA A 661 -18.85 17.75 -23.38
C ALA A 661 -17.46 18.15 -22.88
N ALA A 662 -16.40 17.81 -23.61
CA ALA A 662 -15.02 18.18 -23.28
C ALA A 662 -14.72 19.66 -23.55
N LEU A 663 -15.12 20.16 -24.73
CA LEU A 663 -14.91 21.55 -25.15
C LEU A 663 -16.06 22.05 -26.02
N PRO A 664 -16.51 23.31 -25.87
CA PRO A 664 -17.48 23.91 -26.78
C PRO A 664 -16.84 24.16 -28.15
N LEU A 665 -16.87 23.15 -29.00
CA LEU A 665 -16.35 23.17 -30.38
C LEU A 665 -17.47 23.48 -31.38
N ASP A 666 -17.11 24.01 -32.55
CA ASP A 666 -18.00 24.10 -33.70
C ASP A 666 -18.31 22.71 -34.32
N ASP A 667 -19.47 22.58 -34.96
CA ASP A 667 -19.95 21.29 -35.47
C ASP A 667 -19.02 20.66 -36.51
N ALA A 668 -18.28 21.48 -37.28
CA ALA A 668 -17.32 21.01 -38.27
C ALA A 668 -16.12 20.30 -37.61
N ALA A 669 -15.53 20.89 -36.55
CA ALA A 669 -14.44 20.27 -35.82
C ALA A 669 -14.89 19.01 -35.06
N VAL A 670 -16.09 19.04 -34.48
CA VAL A 670 -16.69 17.89 -33.78
C VAL A 670 -16.89 16.70 -34.72
N ALA A 671 -17.50 16.94 -35.89
CA ALA A 671 -17.77 15.90 -36.88
C ALA A 671 -16.46 15.29 -37.41
N GLU A 672 -15.46 16.12 -37.70
CA GLU A 672 -14.18 15.65 -38.22
C GLU A 672 -13.37 14.89 -37.14
N ALA A 673 -13.29 15.38 -35.91
CA ALA A 673 -12.63 14.66 -34.81
C ALA A 673 -13.29 13.29 -34.53
N ALA A 674 -14.63 13.24 -34.52
CA ALA A 674 -15.37 11.99 -34.35
C ALA A 674 -15.06 11.00 -35.48
N LYS A 675 -15.09 11.46 -36.73
CA LYS A 675 -14.76 10.66 -37.92
C LYS A 675 -13.33 10.10 -37.86
N ARG A 676 -12.35 10.95 -37.51
CA ARG A 676 -10.93 10.56 -37.40
C ARG A 676 -10.69 9.52 -36.31
N SER A 677 -11.43 9.60 -35.22
CA SER A 677 -11.28 8.71 -34.07
C SER A 677 -11.74 7.27 -34.31
N ARG A 678 -12.57 7.04 -35.33
CA ARG A 678 -13.22 5.73 -35.58
C ARG A 678 -13.85 5.15 -34.31
N GLY A 679 -14.40 6.02 -33.45
CA GLY A 679 -15.05 5.64 -32.21
C GLY A 679 -14.11 5.40 -31.02
N ASN A 680 -12.80 5.64 -31.13
CA ASN A 680 -11.88 5.54 -30.00
C ASN A 680 -11.90 6.85 -29.16
N PRO A 681 -12.45 6.84 -27.93
CA PRO A 681 -12.56 8.04 -27.09
C PRO A 681 -11.22 8.69 -26.78
N LEU A 682 -10.20 7.88 -26.44
CA LEU A 682 -8.87 8.39 -26.11
C LEU A 682 -8.30 9.16 -27.30
N PHE A 683 -8.39 8.59 -28.51
CA PHE A 683 -7.93 9.26 -29.71
C PHE A 683 -8.68 10.57 -29.98
N ALA A 684 -10.02 10.57 -29.85
CA ALA A 684 -10.84 11.75 -30.08
C ALA A 684 -10.41 12.93 -29.17
N LEU A 685 -10.19 12.65 -27.89
CA LEU A 685 -9.73 13.64 -26.92
C LEU A 685 -8.26 14.05 -27.15
N GLN A 686 -7.39 13.14 -27.55
CA GLN A 686 -6.01 13.49 -27.90
C GLN A 686 -5.94 14.38 -29.14
N GLN A 687 -6.84 14.18 -30.12
CA GLN A 687 -6.93 15.04 -31.29
C GLN A 687 -7.34 16.47 -30.91
N LEU A 688 -8.30 16.61 -29.98
CA LEU A 688 -8.68 17.88 -29.40
C LEU A 688 -7.48 18.55 -28.68
N HIS A 689 -6.77 17.80 -27.84
CA HIS A 689 -5.58 18.32 -27.15
C HIS A 689 -4.50 18.79 -28.13
N ALA A 690 -4.29 18.05 -29.23
CA ALA A 690 -3.29 18.44 -30.23
C ALA A 690 -3.66 19.74 -30.94
N TRP A 691 -4.93 19.94 -31.32
CA TRP A 691 -5.40 21.20 -31.91
C TRP A 691 -5.27 22.36 -30.93
N ALA A 692 -5.58 22.14 -29.65
CA ALA A 692 -5.45 23.12 -28.59
C ALA A 692 -3.97 23.51 -28.35
N LEU A 693 -3.08 22.54 -28.17
CA LEU A 693 -1.65 22.77 -27.94
C LEU A 693 -0.94 23.37 -29.17
N GLY A 694 -1.39 23.03 -30.37
CA GLY A 694 -0.84 23.52 -31.64
C GLY A 694 -1.24 24.95 -31.99
N GLY A 695 -2.14 25.60 -31.23
CA GLY A 695 -2.69 26.92 -31.57
C GLY A 695 -3.55 26.88 -32.84
N GLU A 696 -4.09 25.72 -33.19
CA GLU A 696 -4.89 25.50 -34.40
C GLU A 696 -6.39 25.78 -34.17
N MET A 697 -6.76 26.27 -32.97
CA MET A 697 -8.12 26.63 -32.59
C MET A 697 -8.27 28.15 -32.50
N GLU A 698 -9.30 28.68 -33.14
CA GLU A 698 -9.72 30.08 -33.01
C GLU A 698 -11.04 30.12 -32.25
N PHE A 699 -11.15 30.96 -31.22
CA PHE A 699 -12.41 31.10 -30.51
C PHE A 699 -13.38 32.04 -31.24
N THR A 700 -14.62 31.59 -31.46
CA THR A 700 -15.71 32.35 -32.09
C THR A 700 -16.85 32.57 -31.08
N LYS A 701 -17.84 33.44 -31.40
CA LYS A 701 -18.96 33.79 -30.50
C LYS A 701 -19.75 32.58 -29.94
N SER A 702 -19.67 31.41 -30.57
CA SER A 702 -20.40 30.19 -30.17
C SER A 702 -19.49 29.03 -29.74
N GLY A 703 -18.17 29.19 -29.70
CA GLY A 703 -17.22 28.12 -29.36
C GLY A 703 -15.90 28.16 -30.13
N TYR A 704 -15.03 27.19 -29.88
CA TYR A 704 -13.76 27.00 -30.57
C TYR A 704 -13.99 26.43 -31.97
N ARG A 705 -13.44 27.10 -32.97
CA ARG A 705 -13.44 26.69 -34.37
C ARG A 705 -12.06 26.23 -34.77
N VAL A 706 -11.99 25.19 -35.59
CA VAL A 706 -10.77 24.78 -36.27
C VAL A 706 -10.87 25.19 -37.74
N SER A 707 -9.82 25.77 -38.30
CA SER A 707 -9.85 26.26 -39.69
C SER A 707 -10.06 25.10 -40.68
N GLU A 708 -10.75 25.36 -41.80
CA GLU A 708 -11.01 24.34 -42.82
C GLU A 708 -9.73 23.72 -43.38
N GLN A 709 -8.63 24.48 -43.43
CA GLN A 709 -7.32 23.97 -43.86
C GLN A 709 -6.77 22.91 -42.91
N VAL A 710 -6.94 23.09 -41.59
CA VAL A 710 -6.51 22.11 -40.56
C VAL A 710 -7.45 20.90 -40.53
N LEU A 711 -8.76 21.12 -40.72
CA LEU A 711 -9.75 20.04 -40.84
C LEU A 711 -9.58 19.21 -42.12
N ALA A 712 -9.04 19.79 -43.20
CA ALA A 712 -8.74 19.10 -44.45
C ALA A 712 -7.46 18.23 -44.39
N LEU A 713 -6.62 18.39 -43.35
CA LEU A 713 -5.44 17.55 -43.17
C LEU A 713 -5.83 16.08 -42.89
N ARG A 714 -4.94 15.15 -43.25
CA ARG A 714 -5.16 13.72 -43.02
C ARG A 714 -5.36 13.42 -41.51
N PRO A 715 -6.21 12.45 -41.13
CA PRO A 715 -6.31 11.98 -39.75
C PRO A 715 -4.94 11.58 -39.20
N LYS A 716 -4.54 12.19 -38.08
CA LYS A 716 -3.27 11.88 -37.41
C LYS A 716 -3.44 10.64 -36.56
N THR A 717 -2.62 9.61 -36.69
CA THR A 717 -2.67 8.45 -35.76
C THR A 717 -2.36 8.85 -34.31
N THR A 718 -2.69 8.02 -33.29
CA THR A 718 -2.36 8.33 -31.88
C THR A 718 -0.86 8.56 -31.70
N ALA A 719 -0.05 7.79 -32.43
CA ALA A 719 1.39 7.95 -32.53
C ALA A 719 1.79 9.33 -33.08
N GLU A 720 1.17 9.77 -34.19
CA GLU A 720 1.41 11.10 -34.77
C GLU A 720 1.01 12.24 -33.82
N LEU A 721 -0.05 12.07 -33.02
CA LEU A 721 -0.46 13.06 -32.02
C LEU A 721 0.57 13.18 -30.88
N TRP A 722 1.12 12.07 -30.40
CA TRP A 722 2.20 12.09 -29.41
C TRP A 722 3.50 12.63 -29.99
N ASP A 723 3.81 12.33 -31.25
CA ASP A 723 4.93 12.93 -31.96
C ASP A 723 4.79 14.45 -32.05
N GLN A 724 3.58 14.98 -32.29
CA GLN A 724 3.37 16.42 -32.27
C GLN A 724 3.66 17.05 -30.89
N ARG A 725 3.27 16.40 -29.79
CA ARG A 725 3.64 16.88 -28.43
C ARG A 725 5.15 16.90 -28.24
N LEU A 726 5.84 15.87 -28.73
CA LEU A 726 7.30 15.83 -28.70
C LEU A 726 7.91 16.93 -29.58
N TYR A 727 7.37 17.19 -30.77
CA TYR A 727 7.88 18.22 -31.69
C TYR A 727 7.56 19.65 -31.26
N ALA A 728 6.53 19.85 -30.44
CA ALA A 728 6.22 21.14 -29.80
C ALA A 728 7.31 21.57 -28.81
N LEU A 729 8.12 20.64 -28.31
CA LEU A 729 9.30 20.98 -27.53
C LEU A 729 10.38 21.63 -28.41
N PRO A 730 11.13 22.60 -27.86
CA PRO A 730 12.39 23.06 -28.44
C PRO A 730 13.29 21.87 -28.78
N GLU A 731 14.01 21.93 -29.89
CA GLU A 731 14.82 20.81 -30.40
C GLU A 731 15.82 20.30 -29.34
N GLU A 732 16.41 21.22 -28.57
CA GLU A 732 17.30 20.96 -27.44
C GLU A 732 16.66 20.20 -26.27
N HIS A 733 15.32 20.23 -26.12
CA HIS A 733 14.59 19.57 -25.03
C HIS A 733 13.98 18.22 -25.43
N ARG A 734 13.89 17.91 -26.73
CA ARG A 734 13.26 16.67 -27.23
C ARG A 734 13.97 15.41 -26.74
N LEU A 735 15.30 15.43 -26.71
CA LEU A 735 16.10 14.34 -26.17
C LEU A 735 15.76 14.09 -24.69
N GLY A 736 15.54 15.16 -23.93
CA GLY A 736 15.15 15.07 -22.53
C GLY A 736 13.81 14.34 -22.32
N ALA A 737 12.81 14.62 -23.15
CA ALA A 737 11.51 13.94 -23.08
C ALA A 737 11.61 12.43 -23.35
N LEU A 738 12.39 12.05 -24.35
CA LEU A 738 12.65 10.64 -24.66
C LEU A 738 13.46 9.95 -23.55
N ALA A 739 14.45 10.64 -22.99
CA ALA A 739 15.27 10.13 -21.89
C ALA A 739 14.44 9.86 -20.64
N VAL A 740 13.56 10.78 -20.24
CA VAL A 740 12.69 10.62 -19.05
C VAL A 740 11.80 9.37 -19.16
N ALA A 741 11.43 8.94 -20.37
CA ALA A 741 10.62 7.73 -20.59
C ALA A 741 11.29 6.44 -20.07
N THR A 742 12.62 6.41 -20.00
CA THR A 742 13.43 5.27 -19.52
C THR A 742 13.44 5.11 -17.99
N LEU A 743 12.96 6.10 -17.24
CA LEU A 743 12.97 6.10 -15.77
C LEU A 743 11.79 5.33 -15.15
N GLY A 744 10.85 4.84 -15.96
CA GLY A 744 9.67 4.14 -15.46
C GLY A 744 8.58 5.10 -14.97
N SER A 745 7.83 4.69 -13.94
CA SER A 745 6.65 5.43 -13.45
C SER A 745 6.94 6.33 -12.25
N ASP A 746 8.08 6.15 -11.56
CA ASP A 746 8.51 6.96 -10.43
C ASP A 746 9.45 8.07 -10.94
N LEU A 747 8.83 9.14 -11.43
CA LEU A 747 9.55 10.28 -12.00
C LEU A 747 9.86 11.30 -10.91
N ARG A 748 11.15 11.54 -10.65
CA ARG A 748 11.60 12.49 -9.63
C ARG A 748 12.58 13.51 -10.16
N ARG A 749 12.54 14.73 -9.62
CA ARG A 749 13.43 15.83 -10.00
C ARG A 749 14.89 15.52 -9.72
N ASP A 750 15.18 14.83 -8.63
CA ASP A 750 16.49 14.33 -8.20
C ASP A 750 17.06 13.24 -9.13
N ILE A 751 16.24 12.63 -9.99
CA ILE A 751 16.69 11.63 -10.97
C ILE A 751 16.68 12.22 -12.39
N ILE A 752 15.62 12.94 -12.74
CA ILE A 752 15.48 13.65 -14.02
C ILE A 752 16.58 14.70 -14.16
N GLY A 753 16.89 15.44 -13.10
CA GLY A 753 17.94 16.45 -13.11
C GLY A 753 19.30 15.89 -13.55
N PRO A 754 19.87 14.90 -12.82
CA PRO A 754 21.09 14.22 -13.23
C PRO A 754 21.02 13.59 -14.62
N LEU A 755 19.91 12.91 -14.96
CA LEU A 755 19.73 12.33 -16.29
C LEU A 755 19.87 13.38 -17.41
N LEU A 756 19.18 14.51 -17.28
CA LEU A 756 19.20 15.56 -18.29
C LEU A 756 20.58 16.25 -18.35
N ASN A 757 21.17 16.52 -17.19
CA ASN A 757 22.50 17.15 -17.11
C ASN A 757 23.58 16.26 -17.75
N ASP A 758 23.58 14.95 -17.49
CA ASP A 758 24.52 14.00 -18.09
C ASP A 758 24.36 13.90 -19.62
N LEU A 759 23.15 14.15 -20.13
CA LEU A 759 22.85 14.22 -21.57
C LEU A 759 23.12 15.61 -22.17
N GLY A 760 23.62 16.58 -21.38
CA GLY A 760 23.88 17.95 -21.82
C GLY A 760 22.61 18.78 -22.04
N VAL A 761 21.46 18.34 -21.53
CA VAL A 761 20.17 19.05 -21.64
C VAL A 761 19.95 19.89 -20.38
N PRO A 762 19.67 21.20 -20.49
CA PRO A 762 19.47 22.06 -19.32
C PRO A 762 18.20 21.65 -18.56
N ALA A 763 18.38 21.06 -17.37
CA ALA A 763 17.30 20.35 -16.67
C ALA A 763 16.07 21.22 -16.33
N ALA A 764 16.26 22.42 -15.78
CA ALA A 764 15.13 23.27 -15.39
C ALA A 764 14.28 23.77 -16.59
N PRO A 765 14.87 24.39 -17.64
CA PRO A 765 14.14 24.78 -18.85
C PRO A 765 13.49 23.61 -19.58
N ALA A 766 14.16 22.45 -19.63
CA ALA A 766 13.62 21.26 -20.27
C ALA A 766 12.42 20.70 -19.51
N MET A 767 12.48 20.64 -18.17
CA MET A 767 11.34 20.22 -17.35
C MET A 767 10.14 21.16 -17.50
N THR A 768 10.35 22.48 -17.50
CA THR A 768 9.26 23.44 -17.75
C THR A 768 8.67 23.25 -19.15
N SER A 769 9.51 23.02 -20.15
CA SER A 769 9.05 22.75 -21.52
C SER A 769 8.24 21.45 -21.62
N MET A 770 8.70 20.39 -20.95
CA MET A 770 7.99 19.10 -20.88
C MET A 770 6.67 19.18 -20.13
N GLN A 771 6.57 20.02 -19.09
CA GLN A 771 5.31 20.30 -18.41
C GLN A 771 4.34 21.05 -19.31
N ASN A 772 4.83 22.09 -20.01
CA ASN A 772 4.03 22.88 -20.94
C ASN A 772 3.52 22.05 -22.14
N ALA A 773 4.29 21.06 -22.59
CA ALA A 773 3.90 20.13 -23.65
C ALA A 773 3.13 18.90 -23.13
N GLU A 774 2.80 18.86 -21.83
CA GLU A 774 2.14 17.74 -21.16
C GLU A 774 2.82 16.38 -21.42
N ILE A 775 4.14 16.35 -21.42
CA ILE A 775 4.90 15.09 -21.42
C ILE A 775 4.94 14.53 -20.00
N ILE A 776 5.12 15.41 -19.01
CA ILE A 776 5.09 15.09 -17.58
C ILE A 776 4.15 16.05 -16.85
N LEU A 777 3.39 15.55 -15.88
CA LEU A 777 2.51 16.34 -15.03
C LEU A 777 3.10 16.46 -13.61
N PRO A 778 3.17 17.66 -13.03
CA PRO A 778 3.67 17.83 -11.66
C PRO A 778 2.72 17.18 -10.64
N ARG A 779 3.29 16.49 -9.66
CA ARG A 779 2.55 15.93 -8.50
C ARG A 779 2.81 16.68 -7.18
N GLY A 780 3.85 17.51 -7.16
CA GLY A 780 4.31 18.22 -5.96
C GLY A 780 5.61 17.62 -5.42
N ALA A 781 6.30 18.33 -4.52
CA ALA A 781 7.53 17.86 -3.87
C ALA A 781 8.66 17.42 -4.84
N GLY A 782 8.69 17.96 -6.07
CA GLY A 782 9.66 17.55 -7.09
C GLY A 782 9.36 16.21 -7.77
N ARG A 783 8.17 15.63 -7.61
CA ARG A 783 7.72 14.43 -8.31
C ARG A 783 6.82 14.74 -9.50
N TYR A 784 6.82 13.83 -10.47
CA TYR A 784 6.08 13.93 -11.72
C TYR A 784 5.34 12.62 -12.04
N SER A 785 4.41 12.69 -12.98
CA SER A 785 3.78 11.49 -13.54
C SER A 785 3.45 11.63 -15.01
N TRP A 786 3.30 10.49 -15.66
CA TRP A 786 2.78 10.41 -17.00
C TRP A 786 1.30 10.83 -17.05
N PRO A 787 0.89 11.68 -18.00
CA PRO A 787 -0.53 11.89 -18.30
C PRO A 787 -1.24 10.58 -18.67
N HIS A 788 -0.53 9.69 -19.37
CA HIS A 788 -1.02 8.38 -19.79
C HIS A 788 0.14 7.38 -19.96
N ALA A 789 -0.06 6.11 -19.59
CA ALA A 789 0.96 5.06 -19.74
C ALA A 789 1.41 4.85 -21.20
N LEU A 790 0.46 4.80 -22.14
CA LEU A 790 0.74 4.72 -23.58
C LEU A 790 1.67 5.82 -24.13
N LEU A 791 1.69 7.03 -23.55
CA LEU A 791 2.63 8.07 -23.98
C LEU A 791 4.07 7.65 -23.67
N GLN A 792 4.31 7.08 -22.49
CA GLN A 792 5.62 6.56 -22.13
C GLN A 792 6.05 5.44 -23.10
N GLU A 793 5.16 4.49 -23.38
CA GLU A 793 5.42 3.39 -24.33
C GLU A 793 5.75 3.91 -25.73
N HIS A 794 5.05 4.94 -26.20
CA HIS A 794 5.33 5.61 -27.48
C HIS A 794 6.70 6.30 -27.48
N LEU A 795 7.01 7.07 -26.44
CA LEU A 795 8.31 7.75 -26.33
C LEU A 795 9.48 6.76 -26.27
N LEU A 796 9.32 5.63 -25.58
CA LEU A 796 10.30 4.53 -25.59
C LEU A 796 10.46 3.92 -26.98
N THR A 797 9.36 3.73 -27.71
CA THR A 797 9.39 3.24 -29.10
C THR A 797 10.16 4.20 -30.00
N ARG A 798 9.89 5.51 -29.91
CA ARG A 798 10.63 6.55 -30.63
C ARG A 798 12.09 6.64 -30.22
N LEU A 799 12.41 6.46 -28.95
CA LEU A 799 13.79 6.42 -28.48
C LEU A 799 14.55 5.27 -29.14
N ARG A 800 13.98 4.07 -29.20
CA ARG A 800 14.61 2.89 -29.81
C ARG A 800 14.93 3.04 -31.31
N GLU A 801 14.19 3.88 -32.03
CA GLU A 801 14.43 4.17 -33.44
C GLU A 801 15.65 5.10 -33.67
N ARG A 802 16.18 5.72 -32.61
CA ARG A 802 17.29 6.67 -32.72
C ARG A 802 18.66 6.01 -32.71
N GLY A 803 19.62 6.61 -33.41
CA GLY A 803 21.02 6.16 -33.40
C GLY A 803 21.76 6.39 -32.07
N ASP A 804 21.29 7.32 -31.24
CA ASP A 804 21.87 7.66 -29.93
C ASP A 804 21.15 6.96 -28.75
N ALA A 805 20.17 6.10 -29.02
CA ALA A 805 19.35 5.42 -28.01
C ALA A 805 20.20 4.71 -26.94
N ARG A 806 21.30 4.09 -27.37
CA ARG A 806 22.26 3.42 -26.49
C ARG A 806 22.80 4.32 -25.38
N ILE A 807 23.20 5.55 -25.72
CA ILE A 807 23.76 6.51 -24.75
C ILE A 807 22.69 6.93 -23.75
N VAL A 808 21.45 7.12 -24.23
CA VAL A 808 20.32 7.51 -23.38
C VAL A 808 19.98 6.42 -22.38
N PHE A 809 19.87 5.17 -22.82
CA PHE A 809 19.58 4.03 -21.93
C PHE A 809 20.72 3.79 -20.91
N GLU A 810 21.97 3.93 -21.32
CA GLU A 810 23.12 3.82 -20.40
C GLU A 810 23.09 4.93 -19.33
N THR A 811 22.86 6.18 -19.76
CA THR A 811 22.80 7.33 -18.86
C THR A 811 21.61 7.22 -17.90
N ALA A 812 20.47 6.72 -18.38
CA ALA A 812 19.32 6.41 -17.54
C ALA A 812 19.60 5.35 -16.48
N ALA A 813 20.31 4.27 -16.84
CA ALA A 813 20.71 3.24 -15.86
C ALA A 813 21.65 3.79 -14.78
N ARG A 814 22.48 4.78 -15.12
CA ARG A 814 23.33 5.51 -14.17
C ARG A 814 22.54 6.48 -13.30
N ALA A 815 21.65 7.28 -13.90
CA ALA A 815 20.77 8.20 -13.18
C ALA A 815 19.89 7.48 -12.15
N LEU A 816 19.33 6.32 -12.52
CA LEU A 816 18.59 5.43 -11.61
C LEU A 816 19.44 4.87 -10.46
N GLY A 817 20.77 4.93 -10.55
CA GLY A 817 21.66 4.64 -9.42
C GLY A 817 21.59 5.65 -8.28
N HIS A 818 21.15 6.89 -8.57
CA HIS A 818 20.88 7.93 -7.56
C HIS A 818 19.49 7.82 -6.94
N HIS A 819 18.65 6.91 -7.44
CA HIS A 819 17.34 6.66 -6.87
C HIS A 819 17.49 6.18 -5.41
N PRO A 820 16.72 6.68 -4.42
CA PRO A 820 16.86 6.27 -3.02
C PRO A 820 16.75 4.74 -2.82
N GLN A 821 15.87 4.10 -3.59
CA GLN A 821 15.73 2.64 -3.68
C GLN A 821 16.66 1.93 -4.70
N ALA A 822 17.81 2.50 -5.09
CA ALA A 822 18.67 1.92 -6.12
C ALA A 822 19.15 0.48 -5.83
N GLY A 823 19.17 0.08 -4.55
CA GLY A 823 19.51 -1.27 -4.11
C GLY A 823 18.35 -2.28 -4.12
N THR A 824 17.11 -1.84 -4.38
CA THR A 824 15.94 -2.73 -4.41
C THR A 824 15.89 -3.51 -5.73
N ARG A 825 15.33 -4.74 -5.68
CA ARG A 825 15.15 -5.57 -6.89
C ARG A 825 14.41 -4.83 -8.01
N ARG A 826 13.42 -4.00 -7.67
CA ARG A 826 12.63 -3.20 -8.62
C ARG A 826 13.51 -2.27 -9.45
N ILE A 827 14.31 -1.43 -8.78
CA ILE A 827 15.17 -0.45 -9.47
C ILE A 827 16.36 -1.15 -10.16
N VAL A 828 16.93 -2.18 -9.54
CA VAL A 828 17.98 -2.99 -10.19
C VAL A 828 17.46 -3.61 -11.49
N ARG A 829 16.27 -4.24 -11.49
CA ARG A 829 15.67 -4.79 -12.74
C ARG A 829 15.46 -3.73 -13.80
N LEU A 830 15.01 -2.53 -13.43
CA LEU A 830 14.86 -1.42 -14.37
C LEU A 830 16.20 -0.96 -14.96
N ARG A 831 17.25 -0.87 -14.12
CA ARG A 831 18.61 -0.54 -14.56
C ARG A 831 19.19 -1.61 -15.46
N VAL A 832 19.02 -2.89 -15.12
CA VAL A 832 19.42 -4.05 -15.93
C VAL A 832 18.70 -4.01 -17.28
N HIS A 833 17.40 -3.74 -17.30
CA HIS A 833 16.63 -3.59 -18.54
C HIS A 833 17.18 -2.48 -19.43
N ASN A 834 17.44 -1.29 -18.86
CA ASN A 834 18.03 -0.18 -19.59
C ASN A 834 19.44 -0.53 -20.12
N LEU A 835 20.29 -1.21 -19.35
CA LEU A 835 21.61 -1.64 -19.83
C LEU A 835 21.53 -2.67 -20.96
N LEU A 836 20.54 -3.56 -20.94
CA LEU A 836 20.30 -4.51 -22.03
C LEU A 836 19.82 -3.80 -23.30
N GLU A 837 18.91 -2.82 -23.19
CA GLU A 837 18.47 -1.98 -24.31
C GLU A 837 19.63 -1.12 -24.85
N ALA A 838 20.59 -0.74 -24.01
CA ALA A 838 21.83 -0.08 -24.43
C ALA A 838 22.82 -1.02 -25.15
N GLY A 839 22.55 -2.32 -25.25
CA GLY A 839 23.47 -3.29 -25.83
C GLY A 839 24.72 -3.53 -24.97
N LEU A 840 24.60 -3.39 -23.64
CA LEU A 840 25.66 -3.63 -22.66
C LEU A 840 25.32 -4.85 -21.76
N PRO A 841 25.24 -6.07 -22.34
CA PRO A 841 24.81 -7.26 -21.60
C PRO A 841 25.74 -7.62 -20.44
N ASP A 842 27.05 -7.39 -20.55
CA ASP A 842 28.00 -7.67 -19.47
C ASP A 842 27.88 -6.69 -18.30
N ALA A 843 27.63 -5.40 -18.57
CA ALA A 843 27.38 -4.41 -17.52
C ALA A 843 26.05 -4.72 -16.80
N ALA A 844 25.02 -5.14 -17.57
CA ALA A 844 23.75 -5.59 -17.02
C ALA A 844 23.92 -6.83 -16.14
N ALA A 845 24.70 -7.80 -16.62
CA ALA A 845 25.01 -9.02 -15.88
C ALA A 845 25.78 -8.73 -14.59
N GLY A 846 26.83 -7.89 -14.65
CA GLY A 846 27.59 -7.47 -13.47
C GLY A 846 26.72 -6.81 -12.41
N LEU A 847 25.89 -5.82 -12.79
CA LEU A 847 24.96 -5.17 -11.87
C LEU A 847 23.98 -6.16 -11.24
N LEU A 848 23.47 -7.11 -12.04
CA LEU A 848 22.54 -8.10 -11.53
C LEU A 848 23.23 -9.09 -10.58
N PHE A 849 24.42 -9.59 -10.92
CA PHE A 849 25.15 -10.54 -10.07
C PHE A 849 25.63 -9.90 -8.76
N ASP A 850 26.01 -8.62 -8.76
CA ASP A 850 26.34 -7.88 -7.53
C ASP A 850 25.12 -7.70 -6.63
N PHE A 851 23.94 -7.50 -7.22
CA PHE A 851 22.68 -7.47 -6.49
C PHE A 851 22.33 -8.86 -5.94
N LEU A 852 22.39 -9.89 -6.79
CA LEU A 852 22.10 -11.27 -6.39
C LEU A 852 23.05 -11.73 -5.28
N GLY A 853 24.36 -11.48 -5.37
CA GLY A 853 25.31 -11.84 -4.33
C GLY A 853 24.94 -11.28 -2.95
N ARG A 854 24.54 -10.01 -2.88
CA ARG A 854 24.08 -9.38 -1.63
C ARG A 854 22.72 -9.91 -1.17
N ALA A 855 21.76 -10.03 -2.10
CA ALA A 855 20.42 -10.51 -1.79
C ALA A 855 20.40 -12.00 -1.37
N TRP A 856 21.31 -12.80 -1.92
CA TRP A 856 21.45 -14.23 -1.66
C TRP A 856 22.03 -14.53 -0.28
N ASN A 857 22.81 -13.61 0.30
CA ASN A 857 23.33 -13.77 1.65
C ASN A 857 22.30 -13.36 2.74
N GLY A 858 21.25 -12.64 2.37
CA GLY A 858 20.14 -12.28 3.28
C GLY A 858 18.95 -13.23 3.15
N ALA A 859 17.96 -12.86 2.33
CA ALA A 859 16.67 -13.53 2.30
C ALA A 859 16.62 -14.83 1.47
N ARG A 860 17.54 -15.03 0.51
CA ARG A 860 17.53 -16.10 -0.52
C ARG A 860 16.14 -16.27 -1.16
N GLU A 861 15.93 -15.67 -2.33
CA GLU A 861 14.68 -15.80 -3.08
C GLU A 861 14.90 -16.54 -4.41
N PRO A 862 14.86 -17.89 -4.44
CA PRO A 862 15.27 -18.68 -5.60
C PRO A 862 14.39 -18.42 -6.84
N LYS A 863 13.06 -18.43 -6.68
CA LYS A 863 12.11 -18.19 -7.78
C LYS A 863 12.30 -16.80 -8.40
N ALA A 864 12.47 -15.78 -7.57
CA ALA A 864 12.70 -14.42 -8.05
C ALA A 864 14.08 -14.27 -8.73
N THR A 865 15.09 -14.97 -8.22
CA THR A 865 16.42 -15.04 -8.83
C THR A 865 16.38 -15.68 -10.21
N LEU A 866 15.64 -16.79 -10.40
CA LEU A 866 15.44 -17.38 -11.72
C LEU A 866 14.79 -16.39 -12.69
N ALA A 867 13.75 -15.69 -12.26
CA ALA A 867 13.08 -14.66 -13.05
C ALA A 867 13.95 -13.41 -13.33
N ASP A 868 14.95 -13.12 -12.49
CA ASP A 868 15.94 -12.09 -12.74
C ASP A 868 16.97 -12.56 -13.79
N LEU A 869 17.46 -13.80 -13.68
CA LEU A 869 18.43 -14.39 -14.61
C LEU A 869 17.85 -14.56 -16.02
N ASP A 870 16.54 -14.76 -16.17
CA ASP A 870 15.85 -14.84 -17.46
C ASP A 870 15.85 -13.51 -18.22
N LEU A 871 16.11 -12.37 -17.55
CA LEU A 871 16.29 -11.07 -18.21
C LEU A 871 17.58 -11.03 -19.05
N LEU A 872 18.63 -11.72 -18.60
CA LEU A 872 19.95 -11.72 -19.24
C LEU A 872 19.96 -12.56 -20.51
N LYS A 873 19.51 -11.98 -21.62
CA LYS A 873 19.57 -12.55 -22.97
C LYS A 873 20.87 -12.12 -23.66
N ASN A 874 21.46 -12.99 -24.48
CA ASN A 874 22.66 -12.72 -25.29
C ASN A 874 23.96 -12.43 -24.51
N VAL A 875 24.07 -12.91 -23.28
CA VAL A 875 25.30 -12.85 -22.47
C VAL A 875 26.26 -13.96 -22.92
N THR A 876 27.56 -13.67 -23.03
CA THR A 876 28.60 -14.62 -23.48
C THR A 876 29.78 -14.67 -22.51
N GLY A 877 30.68 -15.65 -22.69
CA GLY A 877 31.92 -15.77 -21.90
C GLY A 877 31.68 -15.93 -20.39
N ARG A 878 32.45 -15.20 -19.58
CA ARG A 878 32.42 -15.28 -18.10
C ARG A 878 31.03 -14.97 -17.52
N SER A 879 30.32 -14.00 -18.09
CA SER A 879 28.99 -13.60 -17.63
C SER A 879 27.94 -14.71 -17.87
N LEU A 880 28.10 -15.51 -18.93
CA LEU A 880 27.25 -16.68 -19.21
C LEU A 880 27.53 -17.81 -18.21
N ALA A 881 28.81 -18.07 -17.90
CA ALA A 881 29.18 -19.03 -16.88
C ALA A 881 28.62 -18.64 -15.49
N LEU A 882 28.68 -17.36 -15.12
CA LEU A 882 28.08 -16.84 -13.88
C LEU A 882 26.55 -16.97 -13.88
N LYS A 883 25.88 -16.73 -15.01
CA LYS A 883 24.44 -16.97 -15.15
C LYS A 883 24.10 -18.44 -14.86
N HIS A 884 24.85 -19.38 -15.43
CA HIS A 884 24.67 -20.81 -15.18
C HIS A 884 24.93 -21.19 -13.72
N ARG A 885 25.98 -20.65 -13.10
CA ARG A 885 26.29 -20.84 -11.67
C ARG A 885 25.13 -20.41 -10.77
N TRP A 886 24.66 -19.16 -10.93
CA TRP A 886 23.54 -18.63 -10.13
C TRP A 886 22.23 -19.36 -10.41
N ARG A 887 22.00 -19.78 -11.66
CA ARG A 887 20.83 -20.60 -12.02
C ARG A 887 20.87 -21.95 -11.32
N ALA A 888 22.03 -22.61 -11.30
CA ALA A 888 22.21 -23.87 -10.59
C ALA A 888 21.96 -23.75 -9.09
N GLU A 889 22.47 -22.69 -8.44
CA GLU A 889 22.18 -22.44 -7.02
C GLU A 889 20.67 -22.23 -6.77
N ALA A 890 20.00 -21.46 -7.61
CA ALA A 890 18.56 -21.24 -7.48
C ALA A 890 17.73 -22.49 -7.75
N LEU A 891 18.05 -23.28 -8.77
CA LEU A 891 17.36 -24.53 -9.10
C LEU A 891 17.47 -25.56 -7.98
N ARG A 892 18.65 -25.69 -7.35
CA ARG A 892 18.84 -26.55 -6.18
C ARG A 892 17.84 -26.20 -5.07
N HIS A 893 17.70 -24.92 -4.73
CA HIS A 893 16.76 -24.47 -3.70
C HIS A 893 15.28 -24.59 -4.11
N VAL A 894 14.98 -24.70 -5.40
CA VAL A 894 13.63 -25.03 -5.90
C VAL A 894 13.37 -26.55 -5.89
N GLY A 895 14.41 -27.37 -5.69
CA GLY A 895 14.33 -28.83 -5.70
C GLY A 895 14.52 -29.46 -7.08
N GLN A 896 14.94 -28.70 -8.09
CA GLN A 896 15.22 -29.20 -9.44
C GLN A 896 16.69 -29.62 -9.55
N THR A 897 17.08 -30.67 -8.82
CA THR A 897 18.48 -31.07 -8.64
C THR A 897 19.15 -31.51 -9.94
N GLU A 898 18.46 -32.23 -10.83
CA GLU A 898 18.99 -32.65 -12.14
C GLU A 898 19.37 -31.45 -13.03
N GLU A 899 18.44 -30.51 -13.23
CA GLU A 899 18.71 -29.29 -13.99
C GLU A 899 19.81 -28.45 -13.32
N ALA A 900 19.83 -28.39 -11.99
CA ALA A 900 20.88 -27.71 -11.24
C ALA A 900 22.26 -28.29 -11.54
N SER A 901 22.41 -29.62 -11.59
CA SER A 901 23.69 -30.25 -11.93
C SER A 901 24.13 -29.99 -13.35
N ILE A 902 23.22 -30.02 -14.32
CA ILE A 902 23.54 -29.71 -15.72
C ILE A 902 24.11 -28.28 -15.80
N HIS A 903 23.44 -27.31 -15.18
CA HIS A 903 23.91 -25.93 -15.18
C HIS A 903 25.20 -25.72 -14.38
N ALA A 904 25.39 -26.41 -13.25
CA ALA A 904 26.61 -26.35 -12.47
C ALA A 904 27.82 -26.90 -13.25
N GLU A 905 27.64 -27.99 -14.00
CA GLU A 905 28.70 -28.60 -14.80
C GLU A 905 29.09 -27.72 -15.99
N ILE A 906 28.11 -27.15 -16.70
CA ILE A 906 28.35 -26.16 -17.77
C ILE A 906 29.14 -24.95 -17.24
N ALA A 907 28.78 -24.46 -16.05
CA ALA A 907 29.51 -23.36 -15.42
C ALA A 907 30.94 -23.77 -15.05
N ARG A 908 31.12 -24.96 -14.44
CA ARG A 908 32.42 -25.49 -14.03
C ARG A 908 33.40 -25.58 -15.18
N THR A 909 33.02 -26.22 -16.29
CA THR A 909 33.88 -26.36 -17.48
C THR A 909 34.23 -25.02 -18.09
N SER A 910 33.26 -24.09 -18.16
CA SER A 910 33.49 -22.74 -18.67
C SER A 910 34.48 -21.95 -17.81
N PHE A 911 34.43 -22.09 -16.47
CA PHE A 911 35.37 -21.42 -15.57
C PHE A 911 36.76 -22.07 -15.57
N GLU A 912 36.82 -23.39 -15.77
CA GLU A 912 38.08 -24.13 -15.94
C GLU A 912 38.82 -23.66 -17.20
N GLU A 913 38.13 -23.56 -18.33
CA GLU A 913 38.69 -23.01 -19.58
C GLU A 913 39.13 -21.54 -19.45
N ALA A 914 38.43 -20.77 -18.62
CA ALA A 914 38.74 -19.35 -18.36
C ALA A 914 39.81 -19.14 -17.28
N GLY A 915 40.23 -20.17 -16.55
CA GLY A 915 41.16 -20.07 -15.42
C GLY A 915 40.60 -19.34 -14.19
N ASP A 916 39.27 -19.27 -14.02
CA ASP A 916 38.62 -18.63 -12.86
C ASP A 916 38.43 -19.66 -11.72
N GLU A 917 39.51 -19.91 -10.98
CA GLU A 917 39.55 -20.93 -9.92
C GLU A 917 38.52 -20.70 -8.80
N ILE A 918 38.21 -19.44 -8.46
CA ILE A 918 37.23 -19.09 -7.41
C ILE A 918 35.83 -19.54 -7.81
N ASN A 919 35.39 -19.20 -9.03
CA ASN A 919 34.07 -19.60 -9.50
C ASN A 919 33.97 -21.09 -9.80
N MET A 920 35.08 -21.71 -10.25
CA MET A 920 35.18 -23.15 -10.38
C MET A 920 34.99 -23.85 -9.02
N ALA A 921 35.61 -23.35 -7.95
CA ALA A 921 35.45 -23.88 -6.59
C ALA A 921 33.99 -23.78 -6.10
N HIS A 922 33.29 -22.66 -6.38
CA HIS A 922 31.85 -22.56 -6.08
C HIS A 922 31.02 -23.62 -6.81
N CYS A 923 31.34 -23.93 -8.08
CA CYS A 923 30.66 -24.96 -8.85
C CYS A 923 30.94 -26.37 -8.30
N LEU A 924 32.19 -26.67 -7.96
CA LEU A 924 32.59 -27.94 -7.34
C LEU A 924 31.89 -28.18 -6.00
N ARG A 925 31.82 -27.15 -5.13
CA ARG A 925 31.05 -27.21 -3.89
C ARG A 925 29.57 -27.52 -4.14
N LEU A 926 28.95 -26.85 -5.12
CA LEU A 926 27.54 -27.06 -5.47
C LEU A 926 27.29 -28.47 -6.02
N LEU A 927 28.16 -28.96 -6.91
CA LEU A 927 28.09 -30.32 -7.46
C LEU A 927 28.24 -31.36 -6.36
N GLY A 928 29.17 -31.14 -5.41
CA GLY A 928 29.33 -32.04 -4.28
C GLY A 928 28.11 -32.08 -3.36
N HIS A 929 27.46 -30.94 -3.13
CA HIS A 929 26.19 -30.88 -2.41
C HIS A 929 25.08 -31.64 -3.17
N LEU A 930 24.93 -31.40 -4.48
CA LEU A 930 23.95 -32.08 -5.31
C LEU A 930 24.19 -33.60 -5.41
N ALA A 931 25.45 -34.05 -5.38
CA ALA A 931 25.80 -35.47 -5.33
C ALA A 931 25.37 -36.11 -4.00
N SER A 932 25.58 -35.42 -2.88
CA SER A 932 25.09 -35.88 -1.57
C SER A 932 23.57 -35.97 -1.52
N GLU A 933 22.85 -34.98 -2.04
CA GLU A 933 21.38 -35.00 -2.13
C GLU A 933 20.83 -36.17 -2.97
N ARG A 934 21.65 -36.77 -3.85
CA ARG A 934 21.33 -37.97 -4.64
C ARG A 934 21.76 -39.29 -4.00
N GLY A 935 22.34 -39.25 -2.78
CA GLY A 935 22.88 -40.42 -2.11
C GLY A 935 24.30 -40.82 -2.55
N GLN A 936 24.98 -40.01 -3.37
CA GLN A 936 26.37 -40.23 -3.79
C GLN A 936 27.36 -39.50 -2.86
N SER A 937 27.19 -39.70 -1.55
CA SER A 937 27.90 -38.93 -0.50
C SER A 937 29.43 -39.01 -0.59
N ALA A 938 30.01 -40.14 -1.00
CA ALA A 938 31.46 -40.29 -1.15
C ALA A 938 32.05 -39.46 -2.31
N GLU A 939 31.37 -39.43 -3.45
CA GLU A 939 31.73 -38.57 -4.58
C GLU A 939 31.55 -37.09 -4.21
N GLY A 940 30.44 -36.78 -3.55
CA GLY A 940 30.16 -35.44 -3.05
C GLY A 940 31.25 -34.90 -2.13
N LEU A 941 31.70 -35.73 -1.18
CA LEU A 941 32.75 -35.36 -0.24
C LEU A 941 34.07 -34.99 -0.95
N LEU A 942 34.47 -35.78 -1.96
CA LEU A 942 35.68 -35.53 -2.74
C LEU A 942 35.61 -34.21 -3.52
N LEU A 943 34.46 -33.91 -4.14
CA LEU A 943 34.25 -32.66 -4.87
C LEU A 943 34.30 -31.42 -3.95
N VAL A 944 33.70 -31.49 -2.77
CA VAL A 944 33.71 -30.37 -1.81
C VAL A 944 35.10 -30.18 -1.19
N GLN A 945 35.84 -31.26 -0.94
CA GLN A 945 37.23 -31.17 -0.47
C GLN A 945 38.13 -30.47 -1.50
N LEU A 946 38.00 -30.82 -2.79
CA LEU A 946 38.72 -30.13 -3.86
C LEU A 946 38.36 -28.64 -3.92
N ALA A 947 37.07 -28.31 -3.77
CA ALA A 947 36.63 -26.91 -3.69
C ALA A 947 37.24 -26.17 -2.50
N ARG A 948 37.34 -26.82 -1.33
CA ARG A 948 37.94 -26.25 -0.12
C ARG A 948 39.41 -25.92 -0.33
N GLU A 949 40.17 -26.84 -0.92
CA GLU A 949 41.59 -26.62 -1.24
C GLU A 949 41.79 -25.44 -2.20
N LEU A 950 40.92 -25.29 -3.19
CA LEU A 950 40.97 -24.14 -4.11
C LEU A 950 40.68 -22.82 -3.38
N PHE A 951 39.68 -22.78 -2.51
CA PHE A 951 39.41 -21.59 -1.70
C PHE A 951 40.53 -21.29 -0.69
N GLU A 952 41.20 -22.30 -0.17
CA GLU A 952 42.38 -22.16 0.68
C GLU A 952 43.55 -21.52 -0.06
N ARG A 953 43.89 -22.04 -1.25
CA ARG A 953 44.95 -21.48 -2.11
C ARG A 953 44.68 -20.02 -2.49
N GLN A 954 43.40 -19.68 -2.69
CA GLN A 954 42.96 -18.33 -3.04
C GLN A 954 42.73 -17.41 -1.83
N GLY A 955 42.89 -17.91 -0.60
CA GLY A 955 42.72 -17.14 0.63
C GLY A 955 41.28 -16.75 0.96
N SER A 956 40.27 -17.43 0.39
CA SER A 956 38.85 -17.15 0.62
C SER A 956 38.32 -17.88 1.86
N VAL A 957 38.35 -17.21 3.01
CA VAL A 957 37.82 -17.76 4.29
C VAL A 957 36.32 -18.09 4.17
N LEU A 958 35.55 -17.25 3.51
CA LEU A 958 34.12 -17.49 3.28
C LEU A 958 33.88 -18.75 2.43
N GLY A 959 34.66 -18.95 1.37
CA GLY A 959 34.55 -20.15 0.53
C GLY A 959 34.91 -21.43 1.28
N GLN A 960 35.93 -21.37 2.14
CA GLN A 960 36.30 -22.47 3.02
C GLN A 960 35.17 -22.84 3.99
N ALA A 961 34.60 -21.84 4.67
CA ALA A 961 33.47 -22.03 5.59
C ALA A 961 32.25 -22.66 4.91
N GLN A 962 31.93 -22.23 3.68
CA GLN A 962 30.86 -22.82 2.86
C GLN A 962 31.13 -24.29 2.51
N CYS A 963 32.38 -24.66 2.24
CA CYS A 963 32.74 -26.06 2.01
C CYS A 963 32.68 -26.88 3.31
N GLU A 964 33.14 -26.33 4.43
CA GLU A 964 33.12 -27.00 5.73
C GLU A 964 31.70 -27.31 6.21
N ALA A 965 30.75 -26.40 6.00
CA ALA A 965 29.34 -26.66 6.28
C ALA A 965 28.80 -27.86 5.48
N VAL A 966 29.11 -27.94 4.18
CA VAL A 966 28.65 -29.04 3.31
C VAL A 966 29.36 -30.35 3.65
N ILE A 967 30.66 -30.32 3.93
CA ILE A 967 31.40 -31.51 4.40
C ILE A 967 30.77 -32.03 5.69
N GLY A 968 30.50 -31.13 6.63
CA GLY A 968 29.84 -31.47 7.89
C GLY A 968 28.47 -32.12 7.70
N GLU A 969 27.66 -31.61 6.76
CA GLU A 969 26.35 -32.16 6.43
C GLU A 969 26.48 -33.57 5.84
N ILE A 970 27.44 -33.79 4.93
CA ILE A 970 27.72 -35.11 4.35
C ILE A 970 28.20 -36.09 5.42
N GLU A 971 29.11 -35.69 6.30
CA GLU A 971 29.63 -36.53 7.39
C GLU A 971 28.55 -36.88 8.41
N TYR A 972 27.63 -35.94 8.69
CA TYR A 972 26.45 -36.19 9.52
C TYR A 972 25.55 -37.27 8.89
N LEU A 973 25.25 -37.15 7.59
CA LEU A 973 24.45 -38.14 6.84
C LEU A 973 25.11 -39.52 6.79
N LEU A 974 26.45 -39.58 6.79
CA LEU A 974 27.22 -40.82 6.85
C LEU A 974 27.31 -41.41 8.28
N GLY A 975 26.82 -40.72 9.30
CA GLY A 975 26.87 -41.15 10.70
C GLY A 975 28.21 -40.88 11.41
N ASN A 976 29.13 -40.15 10.78
CA ASN A 976 30.45 -39.81 11.32
C ASN A 976 30.37 -38.55 12.20
N TYR A 977 29.59 -38.62 13.29
CA TYR A 977 29.25 -37.45 14.13
C TYR A 977 30.46 -36.70 14.72
N GLU A 978 31.51 -37.42 15.10
CA GLU A 978 32.75 -36.81 15.61
C GLU A 978 33.40 -35.92 14.55
N ARG A 979 33.54 -36.43 13.33
CA ARG A 979 34.12 -35.70 12.22
C ARG A 979 33.23 -34.54 11.76
N ALA A 980 31.92 -34.77 11.71
CA ALA A 980 30.95 -33.73 11.44
C ALA A 980 31.09 -32.57 12.43
N ARG A 981 31.14 -32.86 13.74
CA ARG A 981 31.31 -31.85 14.79
C ARG A 981 32.60 -31.04 14.62
N GLU A 982 33.73 -31.69 14.36
CA GLU A 982 35.02 -31.00 14.14
C GLU A 982 34.94 -30.01 12.97
N VAL A 983 34.49 -30.48 11.81
CA VAL A 983 34.48 -29.67 10.58
C VAL A 983 33.44 -28.55 10.66
N VAL A 984 32.25 -28.82 11.20
CA VAL A 984 31.20 -27.80 11.35
C VAL A 984 31.60 -26.74 12.37
N SER A 985 32.33 -27.11 13.44
CA SER A 985 32.85 -26.13 14.41
C SER A 985 33.90 -25.20 13.79
N GLN A 986 34.73 -25.72 12.88
CA GLN A 986 35.67 -24.89 12.09
C GLN A 986 34.89 -23.93 11.17
N GLY A 987 33.88 -24.44 10.47
CA GLY A 987 33.01 -23.63 9.62
C GLY A 987 32.26 -22.53 10.38
N GLU A 988 31.75 -22.84 11.58
CA GLU A 988 31.11 -21.86 12.47
C GLU A 988 32.08 -20.73 12.82
N HIS A 989 33.31 -21.07 13.22
CA HIS A 989 34.34 -20.09 13.57
C HIS A 989 34.71 -19.21 12.38
N HIS A 990 34.88 -19.81 11.19
CA HIS A 990 35.16 -19.06 9.97
C HIS A 990 34.01 -18.12 9.61
N PHE A 991 32.75 -18.58 9.61
CA PHE A 991 31.58 -17.72 9.35
C PHE A 991 31.45 -16.60 10.39
N HIS A 992 31.77 -16.87 11.66
CA HIS A 992 31.78 -15.87 12.71
C HIS A 992 32.86 -14.80 12.45
N SER A 993 34.06 -15.21 12.02
CA SER A 993 35.17 -14.28 11.73
C SER A 993 34.89 -13.31 10.57
N VAL A 994 34.02 -13.70 9.62
CA VAL A 994 33.62 -12.88 8.47
C VAL A 994 32.23 -12.24 8.63
N ASP A 995 31.65 -12.28 9.84
CA ASP A 995 30.31 -11.79 10.19
C ASP A 995 29.22 -12.22 9.17
N GLN A 996 29.15 -13.53 8.91
CA GLN A 996 28.15 -14.14 8.04
C GLN A 996 27.10 -14.90 8.85
N PRO A 997 26.04 -14.21 9.33
CA PRO A 997 25.07 -14.77 10.26
C PRO A 997 24.33 -15.98 9.68
N LEU A 998 23.98 -15.94 8.39
CA LEU A 998 23.28 -17.05 7.73
C LEU A 998 24.11 -18.35 7.79
N GLY A 999 25.36 -18.30 7.33
CA GLY A 999 26.24 -19.48 7.32
C GLY A 999 26.53 -20.00 8.73
N ARG A 1000 26.75 -19.08 9.68
CA ARG A 1000 26.92 -19.41 11.09
C ARG A 1000 25.69 -20.13 11.66
N GLY A 1001 24.49 -19.61 11.39
CA GLY A 1001 23.23 -20.23 11.81
C GLY A 1001 23.06 -21.65 11.25
N GLN A 1002 23.46 -21.89 9.99
CA GLN A 1002 23.45 -23.24 9.39
C GLN A 1002 24.39 -24.20 10.14
N CYS A 1003 25.60 -23.77 10.46
CA CYS A 1003 26.55 -24.57 11.24
C CYS A 1003 26.03 -24.87 12.66
N LEU A 1004 25.48 -23.88 13.34
CA LEU A 1004 24.91 -24.04 14.68
C LEU A 1004 23.72 -25.02 14.68
N LEU A 1005 22.85 -24.94 13.67
CA LEU A 1005 21.73 -25.86 13.52
C LEU A 1005 22.21 -27.29 13.26
N LEU A 1006 23.22 -27.46 12.41
CA LEU A 1006 23.82 -28.77 12.15
C LEU A 1006 24.53 -29.36 13.38
N LEU A 1007 25.25 -28.54 14.16
CA LEU A 1007 25.82 -28.96 15.44
C LEU A 1007 24.73 -29.36 16.43
N SER A 1008 23.60 -28.65 16.44
CA SER A 1008 22.41 -29.02 17.21
C SER A 1008 21.88 -30.39 16.79
N TRP A 1009 21.80 -30.70 15.50
CA TRP A 1009 21.37 -32.02 15.03
C TRP A 1009 22.34 -33.13 15.47
N VAL A 1010 23.66 -32.90 15.34
CA VAL A 1010 24.68 -33.83 15.83
C VAL A 1010 24.51 -34.09 17.32
N ASP A 1011 24.40 -33.04 18.14
CA ASP A 1011 24.21 -33.15 19.58
C ASP A 1011 22.89 -33.85 19.94
N HIS A 1012 21.82 -33.61 19.17
CA HIS A 1012 20.54 -34.30 19.34
C HIS A 1012 20.66 -35.79 19.03
N SER A 1013 21.30 -36.19 17.92
CA SER A 1013 21.51 -37.60 17.57
C SER A 1013 22.34 -38.35 18.60
N GLU A 1014 23.29 -37.68 19.26
CA GLU A 1014 24.10 -38.27 20.34
C GLU A 1014 23.40 -38.26 21.72
N GLY A 1015 22.24 -37.61 21.85
CA GLY A 1015 21.43 -37.55 23.06
C GLY A 1015 21.71 -36.36 24.00
N HIS A 1016 22.41 -35.33 23.52
CA HIS A 1016 22.71 -34.10 24.25
C HIS A 1016 21.62 -33.03 24.05
N THR A 1017 20.38 -33.34 24.42
CA THR A 1017 19.17 -32.54 24.12
C THR A 1017 19.25 -31.08 24.60
N GLU A 1018 19.75 -30.80 25.81
CA GLU A 1018 19.86 -29.43 26.34
C GLU A 1018 20.93 -28.58 25.61
N ARG A 1019 22.05 -29.21 25.23
CA ARG A 1019 23.08 -28.53 24.44
C ARG A 1019 22.56 -28.25 23.03
N SER A 1020 21.87 -29.22 22.44
CA SER A 1020 21.20 -29.07 21.16
C SER A 1020 20.20 -27.92 21.18
N ARG A 1021 19.32 -27.85 22.20
CA ARG A 1021 18.35 -26.76 22.38
C ARG A 1021 18.99 -25.37 22.42
N ARG A 1022 20.10 -25.22 23.13
CA ARG A 1022 20.85 -23.96 23.18
C ARG A 1022 21.39 -23.57 21.80
N LEU A 1023 22.02 -24.53 21.10
CA LEU A 1023 22.54 -24.32 19.75
C LEU A 1023 21.44 -23.98 18.75
N THR A 1024 20.25 -24.59 18.85
CA THR A 1024 19.11 -24.26 17.98
C THR A 1024 18.60 -22.84 18.24
N LEU A 1025 18.53 -22.39 19.50
CA LEU A 1025 18.16 -21.02 19.85
C LEU A 1025 19.17 -20.00 19.32
N GLU A 1026 20.47 -20.30 19.42
CA GLU A 1026 21.53 -19.46 18.84
C GLU A 1026 21.43 -19.43 17.30
N ALA A 1027 21.22 -20.57 16.66
CA ALA A 1027 21.00 -20.66 15.21
C ALA A 1027 19.80 -19.82 14.76
N ARG A 1028 18.68 -19.91 15.50
CA ARG A 1028 17.46 -19.13 15.26
C ARG A 1028 17.75 -17.62 15.31
N ASN A 1029 18.49 -17.16 16.33
CA ASN A 1029 18.88 -15.75 16.44
C ASN A 1029 19.76 -15.30 15.26
N GLU A 1030 20.69 -16.15 14.82
CA GLU A 1030 21.51 -15.85 13.64
C GLU A 1030 20.68 -15.79 12.34
N PHE A 1031 19.68 -16.66 12.18
CA PHE A 1031 18.76 -16.57 11.05
C PHE A 1031 17.87 -15.34 11.09
N GLU A 1032 17.46 -14.89 12.29
CA GLU A 1032 16.76 -13.62 12.47
C GLU A 1032 17.64 -12.42 12.08
N ARG A 1033 18.90 -12.39 12.53
CA ARG A 1033 19.90 -11.39 12.12
C ARG A 1033 20.13 -11.39 10.61
N ALA A 1034 20.04 -12.55 9.96
CA ALA A 1034 20.18 -12.66 8.50
C ALA A 1034 18.89 -12.34 7.73
N GLY A 1035 17.73 -12.27 8.39
CA GLY A 1035 16.42 -12.20 7.73
C GLY A 1035 16.06 -13.47 6.93
N TYR A 1036 16.64 -14.63 7.26
CA TYR A 1036 16.48 -15.87 6.49
C TYR A 1036 15.33 -16.72 7.02
N ARG A 1037 14.13 -16.48 6.48
CA ARG A 1037 12.86 -17.10 6.93
C ARG A 1037 12.84 -18.62 6.91
N LEU A 1038 13.47 -19.25 5.91
CA LEU A 1038 13.53 -20.70 5.84
C LEU A 1038 14.36 -21.29 6.98
N GLY A 1039 15.47 -20.66 7.35
CA GLY A 1039 16.30 -21.07 8.48
C GLY A 1039 15.57 -20.92 9.81
N ILE A 1040 14.79 -19.84 9.98
CA ILE A 1040 13.94 -19.65 11.17
C ILE A 1040 12.94 -20.81 11.28
N ALA A 1041 12.22 -21.15 10.21
CA ALA A 1041 11.27 -22.26 10.21
C ALA A 1041 11.95 -23.61 10.49
N GLN A 1042 13.16 -23.85 9.96
CA GLN A 1042 13.95 -25.05 10.26
C GLN A 1042 14.40 -25.12 11.72
N ALA A 1043 14.79 -23.99 12.30
CA ALA A 1043 15.15 -23.90 13.70
C ALA A 1043 13.92 -24.10 14.61
N ASP A 1044 12.77 -23.51 14.27
CA ASP A 1044 11.51 -23.68 15.01
C ASP A 1044 11.02 -25.14 14.97
N ALA A 1045 11.10 -25.81 13.81
CA ALA A 1045 10.80 -27.23 13.70
C ALA A 1045 11.77 -28.09 14.53
N SER A 1046 13.06 -27.75 14.53
CA SER A 1046 14.06 -28.45 15.35
C SER A 1046 13.82 -28.22 16.85
N LEU A 1047 13.43 -27.01 17.26
CA LEU A 1047 13.03 -26.72 18.64
C LEU A 1047 11.79 -27.51 19.04
N ALA A 1048 10.78 -27.60 18.17
CA ALA A 1048 9.60 -28.40 18.43
C ALA A 1048 9.96 -29.88 18.67
N HIS A 1049 10.82 -30.47 17.82
CA HIS A 1049 11.34 -31.83 18.02
C HIS A 1049 12.06 -32.00 19.36
N LEU A 1050 12.86 -31.01 19.78
CA LEU A 1050 13.56 -31.04 21.08
C LEU A 1050 12.59 -30.93 22.26
N GLU A 1051 11.57 -30.07 22.17
CA GLU A 1051 10.52 -29.94 23.19
C GLU A 1051 9.67 -31.22 23.29
N HIS A 1052 9.37 -31.89 22.17
CA HIS A 1052 8.75 -33.22 22.15
C HIS A 1052 9.60 -34.21 22.95
N ARG A 1053 10.90 -34.29 22.67
CA ARG A 1053 11.85 -35.18 23.36
C ARG A 1053 11.98 -34.89 24.86
N LEU A 1054 11.79 -33.63 25.27
CA LEU A 1054 11.74 -33.19 26.67
C LEU A 1054 10.37 -33.40 27.34
N MET A 1055 9.41 -33.99 26.63
CA MET A 1055 8.02 -34.21 27.06
C MET A 1055 7.22 -32.91 27.31
N ASN A 1056 7.63 -31.81 26.69
CA ASN A 1056 6.91 -30.54 26.71
C ASN A 1056 5.97 -30.44 25.49
N PHE A 1057 4.96 -31.32 25.46
CA PHE A 1057 4.08 -31.50 24.30
C PHE A 1057 3.35 -30.23 23.87
N TYR A 1058 2.91 -29.38 24.82
CA TYR A 1058 2.27 -28.12 24.50
C TYR A 1058 3.19 -27.17 23.71
N SER A 1059 4.44 -27.01 24.16
CA SER A 1059 5.39 -26.13 23.47
C SER A 1059 5.83 -26.72 22.13
N SER A 1060 5.94 -28.05 22.06
CA SER A 1060 6.20 -28.77 20.82
C SER A 1060 5.08 -28.59 19.80
N GLU A 1061 3.82 -28.69 20.20
CA GLU A 1061 2.66 -28.56 19.32
C GLU A 1061 2.57 -27.15 18.75
N VAL A 1062 2.64 -26.14 19.61
CA VAL A 1062 2.64 -24.73 19.19
C VAL A 1062 3.78 -24.45 18.20
N GLY A 1063 5.00 -24.89 18.53
CA GLY A 1063 6.16 -24.71 17.67
C GLY A 1063 6.05 -25.45 16.33
N ALA A 1064 5.51 -26.67 16.32
CA ALA A 1064 5.29 -27.46 15.12
C ALA A 1064 4.25 -26.83 14.19
N VAL A 1065 3.14 -26.29 14.73
CA VAL A 1065 2.12 -25.57 13.97
C VAL A 1065 2.69 -24.28 13.36
N ASP A 1066 3.42 -23.49 14.15
CA ASP A 1066 4.04 -22.25 13.66
C ASP A 1066 5.05 -22.53 12.53
N ALA A 1067 5.88 -23.57 12.68
CA ALA A 1067 6.82 -24.01 11.67
C ALA A 1067 6.11 -24.54 10.40
N LEU A 1068 5.03 -25.31 10.55
CA LEU A 1068 4.21 -25.80 9.44
C LEU A 1068 3.66 -24.65 8.59
N SER A 1069 2.99 -23.68 9.20
CA SER A 1069 2.47 -22.50 8.52
C SER A 1069 3.59 -21.70 7.83
N ALA A 1070 4.79 -21.64 8.41
CA ALA A 1070 5.95 -21.00 7.79
C ALA A 1070 6.43 -21.77 6.54
N PHE A 1071 6.51 -23.10 6.59
CA PHE A 1071 6.88 -23.91 5.44
C PHE A 1071 5.82 -23.88 4.32
N GLU A 1072 4.53 -23.79 4.65
CA GLU A 1072 3.47 -23.54 3.67
C GLU A 1072 3.63 -22.21 2.95
N ALA A 1073 3.98 -21.16 3.70
CA ALA A 1073 4.25 -19.84 3.15
C ALA A 1073 5.39 -19.82 2.14
N LEU A 1074 6.42 -20.61 2.44
CA LEU A 1074 7.63 -20.74 1.64
C LEU A 1074 7.45 -21.75 0.49
N GLY A 1075 6.39 -22.55 0.51
CA GLY A 1075 6.17 -23.65 -0.43
C GLY A 1075 7.17 -24.80 -0.26
N ASN A 1076 7.70 -25.00 0.95
CA ASN A 1076 8.63 -26.09 1.25
C ASN A 1076 7.85 -27.35 1.68
N VAL A 1077 7.63 -28.25 0.73
CA VAL A 1077 6.83 -29.49 0.92
C VAL A 1077 7.48 -30.45 1.93
N ARG A 1078 8.82 -30.53 1.94
CA ARG A 1078 9.55 -31.43 2.85
C ARG A 1078 9.43 -30.98 4.31
N GLY A 1079 9.55 -29.68 4.55
CA GLY A 1079 9.35 -29.09 5.87
C GLY A 1079 7.91 -29.24 6.38
N GLN A 1080 6.92 -29.07 5.49
CA GLN A 1080 5.52 -29.36 5.81
C GLN A 1080 5.34 -30.82 6.25
N ALA A 1081 5.80 -31.77 5.44
CA ALA A 1081 5.67 -33.20 5.74
C ALA A 1081 6.34 -33.58 7.07
N ALA A 1082 7.50 -32.99 7.39
CA ALA A 1082 8.18 -33.21 8.66
C ALA A 1082 7.39 -32.68 9.87
N CYS A 1083 6.77 -31.49 9.76
CA CYS A 1083 5.95 -30.93 10.83
C CYS A 1083 4.65 -31.72 11.03
N GLU A 1084 4.00 -32.13 9.93
CA GLU A 1084 2.82 -33.01 9.97
C GLU A 1084 3.13 -34.33 10.68
N ARG A 1085 4.29 -34.95 10.37
CA ARG A 1085 4.76 -36.16 11.07
C ARG A 1085 4.97 -35.91 12.57
N LEU A 1086 5.57 -34.78 12.94
CA LEU A 1086 5.77 -34.43 14.35
C LEU A 1086 4.44 -34.19 15.08
N LEU A 1087 3.48 -33.50 14.45
CA LEU A 1087 2.13 -33.34 15.00
C LEU A 1087 1.46 -34.68 15.21
N ALA A 1088 1.58 -35.61 14.26
CA ALA A 1088 1.07 -36.97 14.43
C ALA A 1088 1.71 -37.68 15.64
N MET A 1089 3.04 -37.59 15.82
CA MET A 1089 3.73 -38.12 17.00
C MET A 1089 3.22 -37.48 18.31
N ILE A 1090 3.01 -36.16 18.34
CA ILE A 1090 2.48 -35.44 19.50
C ILE A 1090 1.07 -35.94 19.81
N GLY A 1091 0.18 -36.01 18.82
CA GLY A 1091 -1.19 -36.47 18.99
C GLY A 1091 -1.27 -37.88 19.56
N ILE A 1092 -0.41 -38.80 19.06
CA ILE A 1092 -0.29 -40.13 19.64
C ILE A 1092 0.08 -39.98 21.13
N ASP A 1093 1.18 -39.30 21.45
CA ASP A 1093 1.71 -39.18 22.81
C ASP A 1093 0.81 -38.46 23.82
N THR A 1094 -0.03 -37.53 23.36
CA THR A 1094 -1.05 -36.85 24.17
C THR A 1094 -2.39 -37.56 24.21
N ASP A 1095 -2.52 -38.70 23.52
CA ASP A 1095 -3.74 -39.51 23.38
C ASP A 1095 -4.89 -38.79 22.62
N ASP A 1096 -4.53 -37.81 21.77
CA ASP A 1096 -5.42 -37.19 20.79
C ASP A 1096 -5.30 -37.93 19.46
N LEU A 1097 -6.00 -39.07 19.38
CA LEU A 1097 -5.88 -39.98 18.24
C LEU A 1097 -6.52 -39.43 16.95
N ASP A 1098 -7.47 -38.50 17.06
CA ASP A 1098 -8.09 -37.85 15.90
C ASP A 1098 -7.09 -36.89 15.22
N MET A 1099 -6.40 -36.09 16.03
CA MET A 1099 -5.30 -35.24 15.57
C MET A 1099 -4.19 -36.09 14.94
N ALA A 1100 -3.79 -37.18 15.61
CA ALA A 1100 -2.77 -38.08 15.10
C ALA A 1100 -3.10 -38.69 13.73
N GLU A 1101 -4.34 -39.16 13.54
CA GLU A 1101 -4.80 -39.75 12.28
C GLU A 1101 -4.76 -38.74 11.14
N ILE A 1102 -5.30 -37.53 11.36
CA ILE A 1102 -5.34 -36.47 10.35
C ILE A 1102 -3.93 -36.11 9.88
N HIS A 1103 -3.02 -35.88 10.82
CA HIS A 1103 -1.67 -35.42 10.51
C HIS A 1103 -0.79 -36.55 9.92
N ALA A 1104 -0.99 -37.81 10.33
CA ALA A 1104 -0.31 -38.95 9.71
C ALA A 1104 -0.70 -39.13 8.23
N ASP A 1105 -1.99 -39.02 7.91
CA ASP A 1105 -2.51 -39.07 6.54
C ASP A 1105 -2.03 -37.90 5.67
N LEU A 1106 -1.88 -36.71 6.25
CA LEU A 1106 -1.32 -35.55 5.56
C LEU A 1106 0.17 -35.75 5.27
N ALA A 1107 0.95 -36.20 6.27
CA ALA A 1107 2.36 -36.51 6.11
C ALA A 1107 2.59 -37.59 5.02
N GLU A 1108 1.83 -38.70 5.04
CA GLU A 1108 1.92 -39.77 4.04
C GLU A 1108 1.67 -39.24 2.61
N ARG A 1109 0.62 -38.43 2.42
CA ARG A 1109 0.33 -37.82 1.11
C ARG A 1109 1.47 -36.93 0.62
N LEU A 1110 2.08 -36.14 1.50
CA LEU A 1110 3.18 -35.24 1.15
C LEU A 1110 4.47 -36.03 0.82
N PHE A 1111 4.85 -37.02 1.64
CA PHE A 1111 6.03 -37.84 1.38
C PHE A 1111 5.89 -38.72 0.14
N THR A 1112 4.69 -39.26 -0.12
CA THR A 1112 4.39 -40.00 -1.36
C THR A 1112 4.57 -39.12 -2.60
N LYS A 1113 4.11 -37.86 -2.54
CA LYS A 1113 4.28 -36.90 -3.64
C LYS A 1113 5.75 -36.57 -3.92
N MET A 1114 6.60 -36.61 -2.90
CA MET A 1114 8.04 -36.38 -3.00
C MET A 1114 8.84 -37.64 -3.38
N SER A 1115 8.19 -38.81 -3.45
CA SER A 1115 8.86 -40.10 -3.59
C SER A 1115 9.93 -40.35 -2.51
N ASP A 1116 9.67 -39.90 -1.28
CA ASP A 1116 10.59 -40.09 -0.14
C ASP A 1116 10.23 -41.38 0.61
N PRO A 1117 11.02 -42.47 0.46
CA PRO A 1117 10.70 -43.75 1.08
C PRO A 1117 10.83 -43.72 2.61
N TRP A 1118 11.74 -42.89 3.15
CA TRP A 1118 11.94 -42.77 4.59
C TRP A 1118 10.71 -42.17 5.27
N GLY A 1119 10.28 -40.99 4.80
CA GLY A 1119 9.10 -40.32 5.35
C GLY A 1119 7.81 -41.11 5.13
N HIS A 1120 7.69 -41.82 4.00
CA HIS A 1120 6.53 -42.66 3.73
C HIS A 1120 6.41 -43.84 4.72
N LEU A 1121 7.52 -44.52 5.02
CA LEU A 1121 7.56 -45.59 6.02
C LEU A 1121 7.16 -45.04 7.40
N GLU A 1122 7.78 -43.94 7.83
CA GLU A 1122 7.49 -43.31 9.12
C GLU A 1122 6.01 -42.93 9.28
N SER A 1123 5.40 -42.31 8.27
CA SER A 1123 3.97 -41.95 8.33
C SER A 1123 3.06 -43.18 8.43
N LYS A 1124 3.36 -44.26 7.69
CA LYS A 1124 2.59 -45.52 7.80
C LYS A 1124 2.73 -46.15 9.19
N LEU A 1125 3.92 -46.09 9.80
CA LEU A 1125 4.15 -46.57 11.15
C LEU A 1125 3.29 -45.79 12.16
N LEU A 1126 3.17 -44.47 12.02
CA LEU A 1126 2.30 -43.65 12.86
C LEU A 1126 0.83 -44.03 12.67
N SER A 1127 0.34 -44.20 11.44
CA SER A 1127 -1.04 -44.67 11.19
C SER A 1127 -1.29 -46.06 11.78
N CYS A 1128 -0.31 -46.97 11.73
CA CYS A 1128 -0.38 -48.27 12.39
C CYS A 1128 -0.51 -48.13 13.92
N GLN A 1129 0.26 -47.23 14.53
CA GLN A 1129 0.20 -46.96 15.97
C GLN A 1129 -1.12 -46.31 16.40
N VAL A 1130 -1.70 -45.44 15.58
CA VAL A 1130 -3.05 -44.89 15.81
C VAL A 1130 -4.09 -46.00 15.82
N ALA A 1131 -4.04 -46.91 14.84
CA ALA A 1131 -4.94 -48.07 14.80
C ALA A 1131 -4.76 -49.00 16.02
N LEU A 1132 -3.51 -49.27 16.43
CA LEU A 1132 -3.21 -50.02 17.65
C LEU A 1132 -3.76 -49.34 18.91
N ALA A 1133 -3.61 -48.02 19.02
CA ALA A 1133 -4.13 -47.24 20.14
C ALA A 1133 -5.67 -47.24 20.21
N ARG A 1134 -6.36 -47.32 19.05
CA ARG A 1134 -7.82 -47.50 18.96
C ARG A 1134 -8.29 -48.95 19.12
N HIS A 1135 -7.37 -49.89 19.34
CA HIS A 1135 -7.64 -51.34 19.36
C HIS A 1135 -8.19 -51.91 18.04
N ASP A 1136 -7.94 -51.26 16.90
CA ASP A 1136 -8.29 -51.75 15.56
C ASP A 1136 -7.14 -52.60 14.98
N ARG A 1137 -7.16 -53.89 15.33
CA ARG A 1137 -6.10 -54.85 14.97
C ARG A 1137 -6.05 -55.17 13.49
N ASP A 1138 -7.21 -55.21 12.82
CA ASP A 1138 -7.29 -55.56 11.40
C ASP A 1138 -6.65 -54.45 10.55
N THR A 1139 -6.95 -53.19 10.88
CA THR A 1139 -6.32 -52.04 10.22
C THR A 1139 -4.82 -51.96 10.52
N ALA A 1140 -4.42 -52.14 11.79
CA ALA A 1140 -3.01 -52.11 12.19
C ALA A 1140 -2.17 -53.17 11.45
N GLN A 1141 -2.68 -54.40 11.33
CA GLN A 1141 -2.01 -55.50 10.64
C GLN A 1141 -1.87 -55.21 9.13
N ARG A 1142 -2.92 -54.70 8.50
CA ARG A 1142 -2.88 -54.32 7.07
C ARG A 1142 -1.84 -53.23 6.81
N VAL A 1143 -1.85 -52.15 7.60
CA VAL A 1143 -0.94 -51.01 7.43
C VAL A 1143 0.51 -51.41 7.68
N LEU A 1144 0.79 -52.27 8.67
CA LEU A 1144 2.14 -52.75 8.93
C LEU A 1144 2.70 -53.63 7.79
N LEU A 1145 1.85 -54.46 7.16
CA LEU A 1145 2.22 -55.24 5.97
C LEU A 1145 2.53 -54.35 4.76
N GLU A 1146 1.82 -53.23 4.61
CA GLU A 1146 2.13 -52.21 3.59
C GLU A 1146 3.47 -51.53 3.91
N ALA A 1147 3.74 -51.20 5.18
CA ALA A 1147 4.99 -50.61 5.63
C ALA A 1147 6.21 -51.53 5.38
N GLU A 1148 6.06 -52.84 5.57
CA GLU A 1148 7.13 -53.84 5.34
C GLU A 1148 7.60 -53.89 3.88
N GLN A 1149 6.77 -53.47 2.91
CA GLN A 1149 7.15 -53.41 1.51
C GLN A 1149 8.11 -52.24 1.20
N ILE A 1150 8.16 -51.23 2.07
CA ILE A 1150 9.01 -50.05 1.91
C ILE A 1150 10.40 -50.34 2.48
N HIS A 1151 11.38 -50.52 1.60
CA HIS A 1151 12.75 -50.85 2.00
C HIS A 1151 13.56 -49.57 2.27
N VAL A 1152 14.07 -49.44 3.49
CA VAL A 1152 14.87 -48.31 3.98
C VAL A 1152 16.10 -48.89 4.71
N GLU A 1153 17.31 -48.41 4.40
CA GLU A 1153 18.56 -48.96 4.96
C GLU A 1153 18.88 -48.35 6.34
N GLU A 1154 18.35 -47.15 6.59
CA GLU A 1154 18.57 -46.30 7.73
C GLU A 1154 18.14 -46.95 9.06
N ALA A 1155 18.91 -46.69 10.11
CA ALA A 1155 18.75 -47.33 11.43
C ALA A 1155 17.45 -46.91 12.15
N GLU A 1156 17.06 -45.64 12.07
CA GLU A 1156 15.92 -45.09 12.81
C GLU A 1156 14.57 -45.71 12.40
N PRO A 1157 14.18 -45.75 11.12
CA PRO A 1157 12.90 -46.33 10.67
C PRO A 1157 12.82 -47.82 10.92
N ARG A 1158 13.95 -48.52 10.80
CA ARG A 1158 14.03 -49.95 11.07
C ARG A 1158 13.77 -50.22 12.55
N GLN A 1159 14.35 -49.43 13.44
CA GLN A 1159 14.06 -49.51 14.88
C GLN A 1159 12.58 -49.18 15.16
N HIS A 1160 12.03 -48.14 14.55
CA HIS A 1160 10.64 -47.73 14.71
C HIS A 1160 9.67 -48.82 14.23
N PHE A 1161 9.95 -49.43 13.08
CA PHE A 1161 9.19 -50.55 12.52
C PHE A 1161 9.19 -51.75 13.47
N LEU A 1162 10.35 -52.17 13.96
CA LEU A 1162 10.48 -53.32 14.87
C LEU A 1162 9.72 -53.11 16.18
N LEU A 1163 9.76 -51.90 16.75
CA LEU A 1163 9.01 -51.57 17.96
C LEU A 1163 7.49 -51.54 17.72
N THR A 1164 7.05 -51.01 16.58
CA THR A 1164 5.63 -51.03 16.19
C THR A 1164 5.15 -52.46 15.95
N ARG A 1165 5.98 -53.29 15.31
CA ARG A 1165 5.71 -54.72 15.13
C ARG A 1165 5.60 -55.46 16.45
N ALA A 1166 6.51 -55.18 17.40
CA ALA A 1166 6.45 -55.76 18.74
C ALA A 1166 5.14 -55.42 19.47
N TRP A 1167 4.64 -54.19 19.32
CA TRP A 1167 3.35 -53.79 19.88
C TRP A 1167 2.19 -54.60 19.26
N LEU A 1168 2.12 -54.71 17.92
CA LEU A 1168 1.10 -55.51 17.26
C LEU A 1168 1.15 -56.99 17.68
N GLN A 1169 2.35 -57.60 17.70
CA GLN A 1169 2.54 -58.99 18.10
C GLN A 1169 2.06 -59.25 19.54
N LEU A 1170 2.31 -58.32 20.44
CA LEU A 1170 1.85 -58.41 21.82
C LEU A 1170 0.30 -58.37 21.91
N GLU A 1171 -0.35 -57.50 21.13
CA GLU A 1171 -1.83 -57.44 21.06
C GLU A 1171 -2.45 -58.72 20.47
N LEU A 1172 -1.74 -59.39 19.56
CA LEU A 1172 -2.13 -60.68 18.98
C LEU A 1172 -1.86 -61.87 19.92
N GLY A 1173 -1.13 -61.67 21.02
CA GLY A 1173 -0.77 -62.71 21.99
C GLY A 1173 0.49 -63.50 21.63
N GLU A 1174 1.28 -63.03 20.66
CA GLU A 1174 2.53 -63.65 20.18
C GLU A 1174 3.72 -63.16 21.03
N LEU A 1175 3.77 -63.58 22.29
CA LEU A 1175 4.74 -63.07 23.28
C LEU A 1175 6.21 -63.26 22.86
N ASP A 1176 6.58 -64.46 22.39
CA ASP A 1176 7.97 -64.77 22.03
C ASP A 1176 8.43 -63.91 20.83
N ALA A 1177 7.56 -63.74 19.83
CA ALA A 1177 7.83 -62.94 18.65
C ALA A 1177 7.94 -61.44 18.97
N ALA A 1178 7.12 -60.96 19.92
CA ALA A 1178 7.17 -59.59 20.41
C ALA A 1178 8.48 -59.31 21.16
N GLU A 1179 8.97 -60.27 21.96
CA GLU A 1179 10.25 -60.19 22.64
C GLU A 1179 11.42 -60.13 21.66
N ASP A 1180 11.45 -61.02 20.65
CA ASP A 1180 12.47 -61.03 19.60
C ASP A 1180 12.51 -59.69 18.84
N SER A 1181 11.35 -59.10 18.54
CA SER A 1181 11.26 -57.81 17.86
C SER A 1181 11.81 -56.66 18.72
N VAL A 1182 11.59 -56.66 20.04
CA VAL A 1182 12.16 -55.66 20.95
C VAL A 1182 13.68 -55.82 21.05
N GLU A 1183 14.18 -57.04 21.14
CA GLU A 1183 15.62 -57.31 21.21
C GLU A 1183 16.30 -56.87 19.91
N ALA A 1184 15.74 -57.24 18.75
CA ALA A 1184 16.21 -56.80 17.44
C ALA A 1184 16.20 -55.26 17.31
N ALA A 1185 15.17 -54.59 17.80
CA ALA A 1185 15.09 -53.12 17.80
C ALA A 1185 16.20 -52.46 18.63
N SER A 1186 16.63 -53.10 19.72
CA SER A 1186 17.68 -52.59 20.61
C SER A 1186 19.09 -52.70 20.01
N GLU A 1187 19.27 -53.56 18.99
CA GLU A 1187 20.56 -53.81 18.33
C GLU A 1187 20.78 -52.96 17.07
N VAL A 1188 19.73 -52.31 16.54
CA VAL A 1188 19.76 -51.59 15.25
C VAL A 1188 20.85 -50.51 15.17
N PHE A 1189 21.10 -49.79 16.27
CA PHE A 1189 22.13 -48.75 16.36
C PHE A 1189 23.49 -49.24 16.88
N GLY A 1190 23.65 -50.54 17.17
CA GLY A 1190 24.85 -51.15 17.77
C GLY A 1190 25.05 -50.83 19.26
N GLU A 1191 24.66 -49.64 19.73
CA GLU A 1191 24.69 -49.22 21.14
C GLU A 1191 23.28 -48.95 21.66
N ARG A 1192 22.89 -49.57 22.79
CA ARG A 1192 21.56 -49.38 23.41
C ARG A 1192 21.30 -47.97 23.94
N SER A 1193 22.35 -47.16 24.07
CA SER A 1193 22.26 -45.74 24.44
C SER A 1193 21.93 -44.81 23.28
N ARG A 1194 21.75 -45.33 22.06
CA ARG A 1194 21.32 -44.60 20.87
C ARG A 1194 19.94 -45.08 20.41
N GLY A 1195 19.17 -44.18 19.81
CA GLY A 1195 17.87 -44.50 19.25
C GLY A 1195 17.26 -43.32 18.51
N GLY A 1196 16.25 -43.60 17.70
CA GLY A 1196 15.49 -42.60 16.96
C GLY A 1196 14.69 -41.63 17.85
N ASP A 1197 14.16 -40.58 17.24
CA ASP A 1197 13.50 -39.47 17.92
C ASP A 1197 12.27 -39.91 18.71
N HIS A 1198 11.44 -40.77 18.11
CA HIS A 1198 10.23 -41.29 18.73
C HIS A 1198 10.48 -42.48 19.70
N THR A 1199 11.67 -43.10 19.65
CA THR A 1199 11.98 -44.34 20.36
C THR A 1199 11.74 -44.26 21.88
N PRO A 1200 12.16 -43.22 22.62
CA PRO A 1200 11.92 -43.14 24.06
C PRO A 1200 10.43 -43.07 24.43
N HIS A 1201 9.62 -42.47 23.56
CA HIS A 1201 8.18 -42.27 23.73
C HIS A 1201 7.44 -43.58 23.45
N LEU A 1202 7.76 -44.21 22.31
CA LEU A 1202 7.23 -45.52 21.94
C LEU A 1202 7.58 -46.60 22.97
N LEU A 1203 8.81 -46.64 23.47
CA LEU A 1203 9.19 -47.53 24.59
C LEU A 1203 8.40 -47.21 25.86
N GLY A 1204 8.14 -45.93 26.13
CA GLY A 1204 7.28 -45.51 27.23
C GLY A 1204 5.86 -46.05 27.11
N ARG A 1205 5.29 -46.05 25.90
CA ARG A 1205 3.97 -46.61 25.62
C ARG A 1205 3.97 -48.14 25.71
N ILE A 1206 4.91 -48.80 25.03
CA ILE A 1206 5.05 -50.25 25.02
C ILE A 1206 5.27 -50.80 26.43
N SER A 1207 6.02 -50.09 27.29
CA SER A 1207 6.23 -50.50 28.69
C SER A 1207 4.95 -50.56 29.54
N ARG A 1208 3.88 -49.86 29.15
CA ARG A 1208 2.58 -49.89 29.85
C ARG A 1208 1.73 -51.11 29.47
N LEU A 1209 2.14 -51.88 28.45
CA LEU A 1209 1.45 -53.08 28.01
C LEU A 1209 1.81 -54.29 28.91
N ARG A 1210 1.06 -55.39 28.78
CA ARG A 1210 1.23 -56.57 29.63
C ARG A 1210 2.40 -57.44 29.19
N TRP A 1211 3.58 -57.18 29.75
CA TRP A 1211 4.81 -57.95 29.52
C TRP A 1211 5.15 -58.91 30.68
N PRO A 1212 5.88 -60.02 30.42
CA PRO A 1212 6.55 -60.77 31.48
C PRO A 1212 7.57 -59.89 32.22
N ALA A 1213 7.71 -60.06 33.53
CA ALA A 1213 8.49 -59.17 34.40
C ALA A 1213 9.95 -58.97 33.96
N HIS A 1214 10.59 -60.01 33.41
CA HIS A 1214 11.97 -59.93 32.93
C HIS A 1214 12.10 -59.13 31.61
N VAL A 1215 11.09 -59.18 30.73
CA VAL A 1215 11.05 -58.38 29.50
C VAL A 1215 10.75 -56.91 29.83
N LEU A 1216 9.79 -56.67 30.72
CA LEU A 1216 9.46 -55.32 31.18
C LEU A 1216 10.68 -54.63 31.79
N GLY A 1217 11.43 -55.32 32.65
CA GLY A 1217 12.66 -54.79 33.24
C GLY A 1217 13.72 -54.42 32.20
N ARG A 1218 13.85 -55.17 31.09
CA ARG A 1218 14.75 -54.82 29.97
C ARG A 1218 14.27 -53.58 29.21
N ILE A 1219 12.98 -53.48 28.91
CA ILE A 1219 12.38 -52.32 28.22
C ILE A 1219 12.56 -51.05 29.06
N GLU A 1220 12.27 -51.12 30.36
CA GLU A 1220 12.45 -49.99 31.27
C GLU A 1220 13.92 -49.60 31.44
N ALA A 1221 14.84 -50.57 31.51
CA ALA A 1221 16.27 -50.30 31.56
C ALA A 1221 16.78 -49.64 30.26
N TRP A 1222 16.31 -50.11 29.10
CA TRP A 1222 16.66 -49.50 27.81
C TRP A 1222 16.11 -48.08 27.70
N ARG A 1223 14.83 -47.88 28.04
CA ARG A 1223 14.21 -46.55 28.10
C ARG A 1223 14.97 -45.62 29.05
N ALA A 1224 15.37 -46.11 30.22
CA ALA A 1224 16.19 -45.35 31.16
C ALA A 1224 17.55 -44.98 30.56
N GLN A 1225 18.21 -45.85 29.79
CA GLN A 1225 19.48 -45.48 29.13
C GLN A 1225 19.31 -44.34 28.11
N LEU A 1226 18.17 -44.30 27.41
CA LEU A 1226 17.85 -43.23 26.46
C LEU A 1226 17.42 -41.92 27.14
N VAL A 1227 16.66 -42.00 28.24
CA VAL A 1227 16.14 -40.82 28.97
C VAL A 1227 17.15 -40.26 29.99
N ASP A 1228 17.91 -41.12 30.67
CA ASP A 1228 18.79 -40.76 31.78
C ASP A 1228 20.13 -40.19 31.27
N ARG A 1229 20.55 -40.49 30.03
CA ARG A 1229 21.66 -39.76 29.37
C ARG A 1229 21.32 -38.29 29.11
N ALA A 1230 20.04 -37.95 28.88
CA ALA A 1230 19.58 -36.56 28.81
C ALA A 1230 19.61 -35.84 30.17
N ARG A 1231 19.67 -36.57 31.31
CA ARG A 1231 19.69 -36.02 32.67
C ARG A 1231 21.07 -36.09 33.37
N ARG A 1232 21.97 -36.99 32.97
CA ARG A 1232 23.24 -37.29 33.67
C ARG A 1232 24.38 -36.27 33.49
N HIS A 1233 24.20 -35.17 32.77
CA HIS A 1233 25.23 -34.14 32.58
C HIS A 1233 24.93 -32.82 33.32
N VAL A 1234 24.21 -32.89 34.44
CA VAL A 1234 24.06 -31.77 35.39
C VAL A 1234 25.22 -31.70 36.41
N ASP A 1235 26.17 -32.66 36.37
CA ASP A 1235 27.40 -32.61 37.17
C ASP A 1235 28.64 -32.24 36.35
#